data_AF-A0A940B6V7-F1
#
_entry.id   AF-A0A940B6V7-F1
#
_cell.length_a   1.000
_cell.length_b   1.000
_cell.length_c   1.000
_cell.angle_alpha   90.00
_cell.angle_beta   90.00
_cell.angle_gamma   90.00
#
_symmetry.space_group_name_H-M   'P 1'
#
loop_
_entity.id
_entity.type
_entity.pdbx_description
1 polymer ?
#
loop_
_entity_poly.entity_id
_entity_poly.type
_entity_poly.pdbx_seq_one_letter_code
_entity_poly.pdbx_strand_id
1 'polypeptide(L)'
;MRKTKQRILMCLMVLALVLGVIAPSAPASAATDAGTIVAKALKKLQAVETISFDTDFEVIITTFGDTFTQKQYGLSMSDEDISYAVLFDTLEDEKAWTQYGKDGIVYRKGVLEDSYKALVDENYREEEKTPKKSIEHQIANLTDLKIKKTSKKYYTITGKPVAENADEKKITLLISRKTGKLVRFYATLKKCEKNYLFSSATYTIEGGSYSYSNIGYSESKLSLPAEITDAQQAASRTYALYNAALNAGVYGIGFDGKYYYMSSRSRLAKCDTDMQSAAFSDEPFKGLEKEADTLVDLDVAGGEVYAGVQKVEDGVASNLQIAVYDAETLKLARSYTLGTESGQTDIAGIAVDTDNKCIWLSSSKGRYIYAYAVDTGAFLKKVALDAAPAGISGIAYYDGWIYITTTLGGYNLYRCQVDSAADTFKVSKERKLAELINAADTVGIAFDDASDRLILVSNGFYRYDMKVNDHPLDYSEAANWVSLPGEAELADPTKEADVFMVLPTINMNKFKPGNTDPTNLREALRFTKTFNMEKGILDDAAVIYSPLYRQTTIGSFLGEDGLIDFANVSDARKAYDDIAYEDIRNAWLYYMKNYNNGRPVVLFGYSQGGDMVKRLLEEFGNDSEFKDLFVCAYVIGSSIYEEDLAKYPHLKMAQGEKDTGVIISFNAVDARMESPDVKELSINPLNWKTDSTPAAAKKNLGMVTANTWGVETSETPAYCGAYIDSASGKLVVTDIEGQDELYNADNGVFRKGDYHTADLNMFYRNLEKNVQTRIKEFR
;
A
#
# COMPACT_ATOMS: atom_id res chain seq x y z
N MET A 1 14.81 -37.06 -8.98
CA MET A 1 13.82 -37.91 -9.71
C MET A 1 12.42 -37.31 -9.74
N ARG A 2 11.52 -37.43 -8.73
CA ARG A 2 10.12 -36.91 -8.85
C ARG A 2 10.03 -35.42 -9.24
N LYS A 3 10.67 -34.52 -8.48
CA LYS A 3 10.76 -33.08 -8.82
C LYS A 3 11.37 -32.81 -10.22
N THR A 4 12.26 -33.69 -10.69
CA THR A 4 12.88 -33.61 -12.02
C THR A 4 11.88 -33.96 -13.12
N LYS A 5 11.15 -35.08 -12.99
CA LYS A 5 10.10 -35.47 -13.95
C LYS A 5 8.96 -34.45 -14.01
N GLN A 6 8.57 -33.85 -12.88
CA GLN A 6 7.57 -32.77 -12.86
C GLN A 6 8.05 -31.53 -13.62
N ARG A 7 9.30 -31.07 -13.42
CA ARG A 7 9.86 -29.93 -14.18
C ARG A 7 9.92 -30.21 -15.69
N ILE A 8 10.30 -31.42 -16.11
CA ILE A 8 10.31 -31.80 -17.53
C ILE A 8 8.89 -31.78 -18.12
N LEU A 9 7.91 -32.36 -17.42
CA LEU A 9 6.51 -32.37 -17.86
C LEU A 9 5.93 -30.96 -17.97
N MET A 10 6.26 -30.07 -17.02
CA MET A 10 5.85 -28.67 -17.02
C MET A 10 6.45 -27.89 -18.20
N CYS A 11 7.73 -28.12 -18.53
CA CYS A 11 8.35 -27.55 -19.73
C CYS A 11 7.69 -28.05 -21.03
N LEU A 12 7.27 -29.32 -21.10
CA LEU A 12 6.57 -29.88 -22.26
C LEU A 12 5.15 -29.30 -22.41
N MET A 13 4.44 -29.02 -21.32
CA MET A 13 3.15 -28.33 -21.35
C MET A 13 3.28 -26.88 -21.83
N VAL A 14 4.31 -26.15 -21.37
CA VAL A 14 4.62 -24.80 -21.87
C VAL A 14 5.01 -24.84 -23.36
N LEU A 15 5.76 -25.86 -23.81
CA LEU A 15 6.10 -26.04 -25.21
C LEU A 15 4.85 -26.24 -26.10
N ALA A 16 3.89 -27.06 -25.65
CA ALA A 16 2.63 -27.27 -26.34
C ALA A 16 1.78 -25.99 -26.43
N LEU A 17 1.74 -25.20 -25.35
CA LEU A 17 1.08 -23.88 -25.34
C LEU A 17 1.73 -22.89 -26.32
N VAL A 18 3.06 -22.78 -26.30
CA VAL A 18 3.79 -21.86 -27.21
C VAL A 18 3.61 -22.27 -28.68
N LEU A 19 3.62 -23.57 -29.00
CA LEU A 19 3.39 -24.04 -30.36
C LEU A 19 1.91 -23.86 -30.80
N GLY A 20 0.95 -24.07 -29.90
CA GLY A 20 -0.47 -23.87 -30.18
C GLY A 20 -0.86 -22.41 -30.46
N VAL A 21 -0.13 -21.44 -29.87
CA VAL A 21 -0.39 -19.99 -30.07
C VAL A 21 0.17 -19.45 -31.40
N ILE A 22 1.09 -20.16 -32.06
CA ILE A 22 1.81 -19.65 -33.25
C ILE A 22 1.11 -19.99 -34.59
N ALA A 23 0.19 -20.96 -34.62
CA ALA A 23 -0.58 -21.32 -35.81
C ALA A 23 -2.06 -20.90 -35.65
N PRO A 24 -2.49 -19.84 -36.35
CA PRO A 24 -3.13 -20.10 -37.65
C PRO A 24 -2.47 -19.42 -38.87
N SER A 25 -1.52 -18.50 -38.69
CA SER A 25 -1.14 -17.56 -39.76
C SER A 25 0.36 -17.23 -39.91
N ALA A 26 1.25 -17.85 -39.12
CA ALA A 26 2.70 -17.64 -39.24
C ALA A 26 3.32 -18.47 -40.40
N PRO A 27 4.22 -17.90 -41.22
CA PRO A 27 4.95 -18.65 -42.24
C PRO A 27 5.99 -19.60 -41.61
N ALA A 28 6.20 -20.77 -42.22
CA ALA A 28 6.92 -21.90 -41.65
C ALA A 28 8.36 -21.60 -41.15
N SER A 29 9.05 -20.59 -41.71
CA SER A 29 10.38 -20.18 -41.26
C SER A 29 10.42 -19.65 -39.82
N ALA A 30 9.33 -19.03 -39.34
CA ALA A 30 9.26 -18.50 -37.99
C ALA A 30 9.29 -19.60 -36.91
N ALA A 31 8.74 -20.78 -37.22
CA ALA A 31 8.80 -21.94 -36.33
C ALA A 31 10.23 -22.51 -36.22
N THR A 32 11.02 -22.43 -37.31
CA THR A 32 12.39 -22.96 -37.36
C THR A 32 13.36 -22.19 -36.45
N ASP A 33 13.24 -20.86 -36.41
CA ASP A 33 14.07 -20.01 -35.54
C ASP A 33 13.72 -20.20 -34.06
N ALA A 34 12.42 -20.27 -33.72
CA ALA A 34 11.96 -20.54 -32.36
C ALA A 34 12.50 -21.89 -31.82
N GLY A 35 12.38 -22.97 -32.61
CA GLY A 35 12.94 -24.27 -32.27
C GLY A 35 14.47 -24.24 -32.08
N THR A 36 15.18 -23.46 -32.89
CA THR A 36 16.64 -23.30 -32.80
C THR A 36 17.08 -22.57 -31.52
N ILE A 37 16.30 -21.59 -31.06
CA ILE A 37 16.54 -20.87 -29.80
C ILE A 37 16.30 -21.80 -28.60
N VAL A 38 15.18 -22.54 -28.59
CA VAL A 38 14.85 -23.51 -27.53
C VAL A 38 15.89 -24.64 -27.46
N ALA A 39 16.36 -25.17 -28.60
CA ALA A 39 17.41 -26.18 -28.64
C ALA A 39 18.75 -25.68 -28.03
N LYS A 40 19.10 -24.40 -28.22
CA LYS A 40 20.26 -23.77 -27.56
C LYS A 40 20.07 -23.62 -26.05
N ALA A 41 18.86 -23.32 -25.58
CA ALA A 41 18.56 -23.23 -24.16
C ALA A 41 18.64 -24.62 -23.48
N LEU A 42 18.06 -25.66 -24.08
CA LEU A 42 18.08 -27.03 -23.55
C LEU A 42 19.49 -27.64 -23.55
N LYS A 43 20.32 -27.36 -24.57
CA LYS A 43 21.73 -27.80 -24.56
C LYS A 43 22.58 -27.17 -23.43
N LYS A 44 22.23 -25.97 -22.94
CA LYS A 44 22.87 -25.39 -21.75
C LYS A 44 22.50 -26.10 -20.43
N LEU A 45 21.45 -26.92 -20.42
CA LEU A 45 20.98 -27.64 -19.23
C LEU A 45 21.48 -29.10 -19.14
N GLN A 46 22.32 -29.55 -20.07
CA GLN A 46 22.91 -30.91 -20.11
C GLN A 46 21.89 -32.07 -20.02
N ALA A 47 20.65 -31.86 -20.49
CA ALA A 47 19.53 -32.79 -20.26
C ALA A 47 19.02 -33.54 -21.51
N VAL A 48 19.50 -33.21 -22.72
CA VAL A 48 19.04 -33.81 -23.99
C VAL A 48 20.20 -33.94 -24.98
N GLU A 49 20.31 -35.07 -25.68
CA GLU A 49 21.36 -35.32 -26.67
C GLU A 49 20.96 -34.81 -28.07
N THR A 50 19.79 -35.22 -28.55
CA THR A 50 19.21 -34.82 -29.86
C THR A 50 17.72 -34.53 -29.78
N ILE A 51 17.28 -33.58 -30.62
CA ILE A 51 15.88 -33.28 -30.95
C ILE A 51 15.82 -33.18 -32.47
N SER A 52 14.81 -33.80 -33.08
CA SER A 52 14.56 -33.73 -34.53
C SER A 52 13.07 -33.60 -34.82
N PHE A 53 12.77 -32.95 -35.95
CA PHE A 53 11.42 -32.79 -36.50
C PHE A 53 11.37 -33.52 -37.84
N ASP A 54 10.32 -34.31 -38.07
CA ASP A 54 10.06 -34.91 -39.38
C ASP A 54 9.11 -34.01 -40.22
N THR A 55 8.93 -34.31 -41.51
CA THR A 55 8.12 -33.48 -42.43
C THR A 55 6.66 -33.33 -42.04
N ASP A 56 6.15 -34.27 -41.23
CA ASP A 56 4.77 -34.33 -40.77
C ASP A 56 4.58 -33.71 -39.36
N PHE A 57 5.53 -32.86 -38.93
CA PHE A 57 5.55 -32.13 -37.65
C PHE A 57 5.58 -32.98 -36.37
N GLU A 58 5.87 -34.28 -36.44
CA GLU A 58 6.17 -35.08 -35.24
C GLU A 58 7.48 -34.62 -34.57
N VAL A 59 7.42 -34.40 -33.26
CA VAL A 59 8.57 -34.05 -32.42
C VAL A 59 9.13 -35.32 -31.80
N ILE A 60 10.37 -35.67 -32.14
CA ILE A 60 11.06 -36.83 -31.59
C ILE A 60 12.11 -36.35 -30.59
N ILE A 61 12.02 -36.88 -29.36
CA ILE A 61 12.95 -36.57 -28.25
C ILE A 61 13.55 -37.87 -27.71
N THR A 62 14.87 -37.92 -27.64
CA THR A 62 15.64 -39.05 -27.11
C THR A 62 16.43 -38.63 -25.88
N THR A 63 16.28 -39.35 -24.77
CA THR A 63 17.02 -39.11 -23.52
C THR A 63 17.33 -40.41 -22.81
N PHE A 64 18.61 -40.68 -22.51
CA PHE A 64 19.06 -41.83 -21.70
C PHE A 64 18.58 -43.21 -22.21
N GLY A 65 18.47 -43.38 -23.53
CA GLY A 65 18.12 -44.65 -24.19
C GLY A 65 16.63 -44.81 -24.53
N ASP A 66 15.74 -44.04 -23.89
CA ASP A 66 14.31 -44.02 -24.24
C ASP A 66 14.02 -42.94 -25.30
N THR A 67 13.10 -43.26 -26.23
CA THR A 67 12.59 -42.34 -27.26
C THR A 67 11.09 -42.15 -27.10
N PHE A 68 10.63 -40.90 -27.14
CA PHE A 68 9.22 -40.54 -27.00
C PHE A 68 8.70 -39.89 -28.29
N THR A 69 7.51 -40.30 -28.70
CA THR A 69 6.77 -39.79 -29.87
C THR A 69 5.35 -39.42 -29.43
N GLN A 70 4.87 -38.24 -29.82
CA GLN A 70 3.51 -37.77 -29.49
C GLN A 70 2.83 -37.21 -30.73
N LYS A 71 1.74 -37.87 -31.18
CA LYS A 71 0.85 -37.32 -32.20
C LYS A 71 -0.10 -36.30 -31.60
N GLN A 72 -0.26 -35.17 -32.27
CA GLN A 72 -1.24 -34.15 -31.93
C GLN A 72 -2.53 -34.41 -32.71
N TYR A 73 -3.61 -34.77 -32.01
CA TYR A 73 -4.97 -34.71 -32.57
C TYR A 73 -5.47 -33.26 -32.45
N GLY A 74 -5.91 -32.69 -33.57
CA GLY A 74 -6.51 -31.35 -33.59
C GLY A 74 -7.90 -31.35 -32.95
N LEU A 75 -8.24 -30.29 -32.23
CA LEU A 75 -9.57 -30.07 -31.66
C LEU A 75 -10.37 -29.11 -32.56
N SER A 76 -11.53 -29.56 -33.03
CA SER A 76 -12.59 -28.72 -33.56
C SER A 76 -13.42 -28.13 -32.41
N MET A 77 -13.96 -26.92 -32.59
CA MET A 77 -14.95 -26.37 -31.67
C MET A 77 -16.31 -27.06 -31.85
N SER A 78 -16.98 -27.31 -30.72
CA SER A 78 -18.43 -27.49 -30.60
C SER A 78 -18.82 -27.03 -29.19
N ASP A 79 -20.09 -26.66 -29.00
CA ASP A 79 -20.59 -25.95 -27.83
C ASP A 79 -20.76 -26.82 -26.56
N GLU A 80 -21.22 -26.15 -25.50
CA GLU A 80 -21.62 -26.64 -24.18
C GLU A 80 -20.48 -26.99 -23.17
N ASP A 81 -20.70 -26.51 -21.95
CA ASP A 81 -19.94 -26.58 -20.69
C ASP A 81 -18.63 -27.39 -20.59
N ILE A 82 -17.58 -26.73 -20.06
CA ILE A 82 -16.83 -27.22 -18.89
C ILE A 82 -16.03 -26.08 -18.22
N SER A 83 -16.23 -25.89 -16.91
CA SER A 83 -15.53 -24.89 -16.10
C SER A 83 -14.30 -25.46 -15.40
N TYR A 84 -13.09 -24.98 -15.74
CA TYR A 84 -11.86 -25.24 -14.97
C TYR A 84 -10.93 -24.02 -14.87
N ALA A 85 -11.28 -23.10 -13.97
CA ALA A 85 -10.41 -21.98 -13.58
C ALA A 85 -9.30 -22.45 -12.60
N VAL A 86 -8.27 -23.13 -13.11
CA VAL A 86 -7.07 -23.51 -12.33
C VAL A 86 -6.09 -22.33 -12.27
N LEU A 87 -5.75 -21.88 -11.05
CA LEU A 87 -4.82 -20.76 -10.84
C LEU A 87 -3.35 -21.11 -11.13
N PHE A 88 -2.69 -20.20 -11.83
CA PHE A 88 -1.29 -19.78 -11.66
C PHE A 88 -1.31 -18.25 -11.94
N ASP A 89 -0.78 -17.31 -11.16
CA ASP A 89 0.12 -17.36 -9.99
C ASP A 89 1.42 -18.16 -10.23
N THR A 90 2.29 -17.59 -11.08
CA THR A 90 3.76 -17.61 -10.94
C THR A 90 4.40 -16.63 -11.94
N LEU A 91 5.57 -16.07 -11.55
CA LEU A 91 6.39 -15.10 -12.32
C LEU A 91 5.74 -13.70 -12.46
N GLU A 92 6.36 -12.59 -12.07
CA GLU A 92 7.76 -12.34 -11.69
C GLU A 92 8.80 -12.75 -12.75
N ASP A 93 8.81 -12.04 -13.88
CA ASP A 93 10.06 -11.68 -14.58
C ASP A 93 9.89 -10.31 -15.26
N GLU A 94 10.92 -9.46 -15.19
CA GLU A 94 10.81 -8.01 -15.37
C GLU A 94 11.01 -7.54 -16.83
N LYS A 95 10.99 -8.47 -17.81
CA LYS A 95 11.60 -8.26 -19.14
C LYS A 95 10.81 -8.82 -20.33
N ALA A 96 9.59 -8.33 -20.56
CA ALA A 96 8.79 -8.70 -21.74
C ALA A 96 7.89 -7.59 -22.31
N TRP A 97 8.48 -6.49 -22.82
CA TRP A 97 7.77 -5.51 -23.68
C TRP A 97 8.43 -5.38 -25.05
N THR A 98 8.14 -6.33 -25.94
CA THR A 98 8.46 -6.24 -27.38
C THR A 98 7.18 -6.38 -28.21
N GLN A 99 7.04 -5.52 -29.21
CA GLN A 99 5.80 -5.21 -29.91
C GLN A 99 5.68 -5.98 -31.22
N TYR A 100 4.57 -6.69 -31.44
CA TYR A 100 4.05 -6.99 -32.78
C TYR A 100 2.53 -6.92 -32.77
N GLY A 101 1.98 -6.29 -33.81
CA GLY A 101 0.55 -6.22 -34.08
C GLY A 101 0.34 -6.11 -35.59
N LYS A 102 -0.79 -6.66 -36.05
CA LYS A 102 -1.27 -6.55 -37.43
C LYS A 102 -2.77 -6.22 -37.36
N ASP A 103 -3.36 -5.86 -38.50
CA ASP A 103 -4.79 -5.59 -38.66
C ASP A 103 -5.33 -4.29 -38.03
N GLY A 104 -4.46 -3.27 -37.91
CA GLY A 104 -4.86 -1.88 -38.17
C GLY A 104 -5.15 -0.95 -36.99
N ILE A 105 -5.17 -1.43 -35.74
CA ILE A 105 -5.28 -0.56 -34.56
C ILE A 105 -3.89 -0.20 -34.03
N VAL A 106 -3.63 1.09 -33.77
CA VAL A 106 -2.30 1.60 -33.39
C VAL A 106 -2.34 2.26 -32.00
N TYR A 107 -1.69 1.62 -31.03
CA TYR A 107 -1.28 2.27 -29.78
C TYR A 107 0.12 2.89 -29.95
N ARG A 108 0.32 4.10 -29.43
CA ARG A 108 1.48 4.94 -29.76
C ARG A 108 2.63 4.78 -28.75
N LYS A 109 3.84 4.60 -29.25
CA LYS A 109 5.11 4.72 -28.49
C LYS A 109 5.93 5.84 -29.13
N GLY A 110 6.57 6.68 -28.31
CA GLY A 110 7.41 7.78 -28.77
C GLY A 110 8.55 8.04 -27.79
N VAL A 111 9.74 8.27 -28.34
CA VAL A 111 10.97 8.67 -27.63
C VAL A 111 11.55 9.87 -28.40
N LEU A 112 12.52 10.57 -27.81
CA LEU A 112 13.44 11.51 -28.47
C LEU A 112 14.02 10.88 -29.78
N GLU A 113 14.50 11.63 -30.78
CA GLU A 113 15.21 12.92 -30.72
C GLU A 113 15.16 13.70 -32.07
N ASP A 114 16.10 14.63 -32.30
CA ASP A 114 16.47 15.24 -33.59
C ASP A 114 15.43 16.03 -34.42
N SER A 115 15.23 17.31 -34.06
CA SER A 115 14.83 18.36 -35.03
C SER A 115 15.26 19.80 -34.64
N TYR A 116 16.42 19.99 -34.01
CA TYR A 116 16.97 21.34 -33.73
C TYR A 116 17.70 21.94 -34.94
N LYS A 117 16.96 22.44 -35.94
CA LYS A 117 17.44 23.42 -36.95
C LYS A 117 16.29 23.99 -37.80
N ALA A 118 16.49 25.23 -38.25
CA ALA A 118 15.67 25.95 -39.24
C ALA A 118 14.22 26.27 -38.84
N LEU A 119 14.03 26.96 -37.71
CA LEU A 119 13.11 28.12 -37.62
C LEU A 119 13.44 28.94 -36.35
N VAL A 120 14.36 29.89 -36.52
CA VAL A 120 14.46 31.12 -35.73
C VAL A 120 13.89 32.23 -36.61
N ASP A 121 13.46 33.33 -35.99
CA ASP A 121 12.75 34.46 -36.58
C ASP A 121 11.30 34.12 -37.02
N GLU A 122 10.29 34.93 -36.71
CA GLU A 122 10.28 36.34 -36.29
C GLU A 122 9.19 36.61 -35.22
N ASN A 123 9.35 37.70 -34.45
CA ASN A 123 8.27 38.36 -33.66
C ASN A 123 7.59 37.59 -32.49
N TYR A 124 8.35 36.99 -31.56
CA TYR A 124 7.88 36.83 -30.18
C TYR A 124 8.92 37.23 -29.13
N ARG A 125 8.68 38.40 -28.52
CA ARG A 125 9.17 38.81 -27.20
C ARG A 125 7.97 38.78 -26.22
N GLU A 126 8.11 38.86 -24.90
CA GLU A 126 9.29 39.15 -24.08
C GLU A 126 9.10 38.45 -22.71
N GLU A 127 9.98 37.52 -22.35
CA GLU A 127 10.23 37.12 -20.95
C GLU A 127 11.64 36.48 -20.89
N GLU A 128 12.44 36.79 -19.87
CA GLU A 128 13.90 36.68 -19.98
C GLU A 128 14.44 35.26 -19.81
N LYS A 129 14.90 34.67 -20.93
CA LYS A 129 15.71 33.44 -20.93
C LYS A 129 17.09 33.68 -20.30
N THR A 130 17.20 33.50 -18.99
CA THR A 130 18.50 33.24 -18.35
C THR A 130 19.12 32.00 -19.01
N PRO A 131 20.40 32.01 -19.45
CA PRO A 131 20.93 30.93 -20.29
C PRO A 131 21.00 29.56 -19.60
N LYS A 132 20.57 28.50 -20.30
CA LYS A 132 20.90 27.11 -19.97
C LYS A 132 22.41 26.82 -20.22
N LYS A 133 23.29 27.43 -19.45
CA LYS A 133 24.52 26.75 -19.04
C LYS A 133 24.09 25.67 -18.04
N SER A 134 24.63 24.45 -18.12
CA SER A 134 24.21 23.40 -17.18
C SER A 134 24.60 23.79 -15.75
N ILE A 135 23.81 23.33 -14.77
CA ILE A 135 24.08 23.56 -13.34
C ILE A 135 25.48 23.04 -12.98
N GLU A 136 25.97 21.98 -13.66
CA GLU A 136 27.32 21.45 -13.49
C GLU A 136 28.39 22.46 -13.93
N HIS A 137 28.18 23.22 -15.01
CA HIS A 137 29.10 24.28 -15.45
C HIS A 137 29.11 25.48 -14.48
N GLN A 138 27.99 25.78 -13.80
CA GLN A 138 28.01 26.76 -12.70
C GLN A 138 28.77 26.20 -11.49
N ILE A 139 28.51 24.95 -11.08
CA ILE A 139 29.16 24.28 -9.94
C ILE A 139 30.68 24.13 -10.14
N ALA A 140 31.11 23.75 -11.36
CA ALA A 140 32.53 23.58 -11.71
C ALA A 140 33.32 24.91 -11.68
N ASN A 141 32.63 26.05 -11.76
CA ASN A 141 33.21 27.39 -11.70
C ASN A 141 32.91 28.09 -10.37
N LEU A 142 32.80 27.35 -9.26
CA LEU A 142 32.68 27.90 -7.90
C LEU A 142 34.04 28.01 -7.20
N THR A 143 34.30 29.17 -6.59
CA THR A 143 35.38 29.43 -5.63
C THR A 143 34.83 29.73 -4.24
N ASP A 144 35.70 29.86 -3.24
CA ASP A 144 35.37 30.06 -1.83
C ASP A 144 34.36 29.02 -1.27
N LEU A 145 34.42 27.79 -1.79
CA LEU A 145 33.51 26.71 -1.44
C LEU A 145 33.58 26.37 0.05
N LYS A 146 32.43 26.47 0.74
CA LYS A 146 32.24 26.11 2.15
C LYS A 146 31.10 25.12 2.26
N ILE A 147 31.44 23.89 2.66
CA ILE A 147 30.51 22.80 2.93
C ILE A 147 30.14 22.82 4.41
N LYS A 148 28.86 22.72 4.76
CA LYS A 148 28.40 22.50 6.13
C LYS A 148 27.59 21.21 6.21
N LYS A 149 28.00 20.27 7.06
CA LYS A 149 27.05 19.27 7.58
C LYS A 149 26.00 20.02 8.37
N THR A 150 24.84 20.14 7.78
CA THR A 150 23.67 20.60 8.50
C THR A 150 23.07 19.41 9.31
N SER A 151 23.08 18.11 8.87
CA SER A 151 22.06 17.09 9.32
C SER A 151 21.85 15.80 8.46
N LYS A 152 20.64 15.20 8.50
CA LYS A 152 20.29 13.79 8.06
C LYS A 152 19.80 13.55 6.59
N LYS A 153 19.41 14.53 5.73
CA LYS A 153 18.87 14.29 4.33
C LYS A 153 19.39 15.09 3.02
N TYR A 154 19.78 16.40 2.96
CA TYR A 154 20.31 17.35 1.90
C TYR A 154 21.45 18.40 2.35
N TYR A 155 22.77 18.25 2.08
CA TYR A 155 23.96 19.03 2.63
C TYR A 155 23.98 20.44 2.06
N THR A 156 24.36 21.43 2.88
CA THR A 156 24.47 22.82 2.44
C THR A 156 25.89 23.12 1.94
N ILE A 157 26.04 23.51 0.68
CA ILE A 157 27.25 24.15 0.14
C ILE A 157 26.97 25.62 -0.13
N THR A 158 27.96 26.49 0.10
CA THR A 158 27.97 27.88 -0.37
C THR A 158 29.27 28.18 -1.11
N GLY A 159 29.21 29.03 -2.13
CA GLY A 159 30.37 29.47 -2.90
C GLY A 159 30.13 30.80 -3.62
N LYS A 160 31.14 31.27 -4.35
CA LYS A 160 31.08 32.41 -5.26
C LYS A 160 31.43 31.94 -6.68
N PRO A 161 30.89 32.55 -7.75
CA PRO A 161 31.40 32.29 -9.10
C PRO A 161 32.86 32.72 -9.26
N VAL A 162 33.64 31.96 -10.04
CA VAL A 162 34.84 32.45 -10.70
C VAL A 162 34.41 33.54 -11.69
N ALA A 163 34.78 34.79 -11.42
CA ALA A 163 34.12 35.93 -12.02
C ALA A 163 34.72 36.34 -13.38
N GLU A 164 34.00 36.03 -14.46
CA GLU A 164 33.81 36.96 -15.58
C GLU A 164 32.30 37.04 -15.87
N ASN A 165 31.75 38.26 -15.81
CA ASN A 165 30.34 38.59 -16.07
C ASN A 165 29.28 37.80 -15.27
N ALA A 166 29.61 37.28 -14.08
CA ALA A 166 28.63 36.73 -13.17
C ALA A 166 28.00 37.83 -12.30
N ASP A 167 26.71 38.12 -12.52
CA ASP A 167 25.90 38.95 -11.62
C ASP A 167 25.68 38.28 -10.25
N GLU A 168 26.05 37.01 -10.08
CA GLU A 168 25.85 36.23 -8.85
C GLU A 168 26.87 36.59 -7.75
N LYS A 169 26.39 37.25 -6.69
CA LYS A 169 27.14 37.60 -5.47
C LYS A 169 27.47 36.37 -4.60
N LYS A 170 26.63 35.34 -4.63
CA LYS A 170 26.76 34.08 -3.87
C LYS A 170 25.86 32.99 -4.46
N ILE A 171 26.32 31.74 -4.48
CA ILE A 171 25.53 30.54 -4.77
C ILE A 171 25.41 29.66 -3.53
N THR A 172 24.27 28.95 -3.37
CA THR A 172 23.99 27.99 -2.29
C THR A 172 23.31 26.73 -2.85
N LEU A 173 23.71 25.53 -2.40
CA LEU A 173 23.21 24.23 -2.85
C LEU A 173 22.70 23.38 -1.67
N LEU A 174 21.61 22.63 -1.86
CA LEU A 174 21.11 21.55 -0.98
C LEU A 174 20.90 20.27 -1.81
N ILE A 175 21.50 19.14 -1.42
CA ILE A 175 21.62 17.93 -2.29
C ILE A 175 20.90 16.69 -1.64
N SER A 176 21.37 15.43 -1.62
CA SER A 176 20.83 14.35 -0.72
C SER A 176 21.83 13.37 -0.02
N ARG A 177 21.50 12.83 1.18
CA ARG A 177 22.24 11.77 1.97
C ARG A 177 22.12 10.40 1.34
N LYS A 178 20.89 9.88 1.33
CA LYS A 178 20.53 8.49 1.00
C LYS A 178 20.69 8.30 -0.50
N THR A 179 19.82 8.98 -1.25
CA THR A 179 19.77 8.92 -2.72
C THR A 179 20.87 9.70 -3.41
N GLY A 180 21.31 10.80 -2.82
CA GLY A 180 22.24 11.70 -3.46
C GLY A 180 21.58 12.85 -4.22
N LYS A 181 20.86 12.61 -5.31
CA LYS A 181 20.40 13.62 -6.31
C LYS A 181 20.13 15.05 -5.75
N LEU A 182 20.62 16.09 -6.43
CA LEU A 182 20.52 17.52 -6.09
C LEU A 182 19.06 17.94 -5.89
N VAL A 183 18.77 18.57 -4.75
CA VAL A 183 17.39 18.88 -4.32
C VAL A 183 17.04 20.36 -4.53
N ARG A 184 17.93 21.32 -4.21
CA ARG A 184 17.73 22.76 -4.47
C ARG A 184 19.02 23.52 -4.78
N PHE A 185 18.90 24.52 -5.65
CA PHE A 185 19.92 25.53 -5.99
C PHE A 185 19.37 26.94 -5.71
N TYR A 186 20.23 27.84 -5.22
CA TYR A 186 19.92 29.25 -4.99
C TYR A 186 21.07 30.14 -5.45
N ALA A 187 20.75 31.25 -6.12
CA ALA A 187 21.69 32.33 -6.43
C ALA A 187 21.20 33.66 -5.83
N THR A 188 22.13 34.44 -5.30
CA THR A 188 21.92 35.82 -4.84
C THR A 188 22.64 36.76 -5.78
N LEU A 189 21.95 37.71 -6.39
CA LEU A 189 22.56 38.63 -7.36
C LEU A 189 23.17 39.88 -6.69
N LYS A 190 24.22 40.43 -7.31
CA LYS A 190 24.62 41.84 -7.16
C LYS A 190 23.55 42.69 -7.84
N LYS A 191 23.27 43.86 -7.26
CA LYS A 191 22.44 44.85 -7.94
C LYS A 191 23.25 45.51 -9.06
N CYS A 192 22.77 45.39 -10.30
CA CYS A 192 23.02 46.37 -11.34
C CYS A 192 21.72 47.16 -11.56
N GLU A 193 21.80 48.29 -12.26
CA GLU A 193 20.68 49.23 -12.43
C GLU A 193 20.40 49.46 -13.93
N LYS A 194 19.34 50.23 -14.24
CA LYS A 194 19.26 51.12 -15.42
C LYS A 194 19.25 50.42 -16.82
N ASN A 195 18.22 50.49 -17.67
CA ASN A 195 17.14 51.49 -17.83
C ASN A 195 15.99 50.95 -18.69
N TYR A 196 14.78 51.47 -18.52
CA TYR A 196 13.75 51.40 -19.57
C TYR A 196 13.78 52.64 -20.46
N LEU A 197 13.81 52.42 -21.78
CA LEU A 197 13.95 53.47 -22.76
C LEU A 197 13.27 53.19 -24.09
N PHE A 198 12.31 54.04 -24.41
CA PHE A 198 11.96 54.34 -25.79
C PHE A 198 12.96 55.37 -26.35
N SER A 199 14.23 54.92 -26.47
CA SER A 199 15.47 55.64 -26.85
C SER A 199 16.02 56.71 -25.87
N SER A 200 17.22 56.47 -25.32
CA SER A 200 18.13 57.35 -24.53
C SER A 200 17.62 58.13 -23.29
N ALA A 201 18.33 58.01 -22.13
CA ALA A 201 18.09 58.58 -20.76
C ALA A 201 17.63 57.60 -19.63
N THR A 202 17.83 57.95 -18.34
CA THR A 202 18.42 56.93 -17.42
C THR A 202 18.18 57.10 -15.90
N TYR A 203 17.63 56.08 -15.18
CA TYR A 203 17.20 56.18 -13.74
C TYR A 203 17.56 55.01 -12.80
N THR A 204 18.04 55.35 -11.59
CA THR A 204 18.86 54.56 -10.63
C THR A 204 18.07 54.16 -9.38
N ILE A 205 18.36 52.98 -8.81
CA ILE A 205 18.00 52.56 -7.46
C ILE A 205 19.10 51.62 -6.92
N GLU A 206 20.03 52.08 -6.09
CA GLU A 206 21.06 51.22 -5.47
C GLU A 206 20.51 50.35 -4.31
N GLY A 207 21.35 49.52 -3.68
CA GLY A 207 21.12 49.03 -2.30
C GLY A 207 19.99 48.01 -2.06
N GLY A 208 19.78 47.01 -2.93
CA GLY A 208 18.82 45.91 -2.70
C GLY A 208 19.22 44.63 -3.45
N SER A 209 18.72 43.46 -3.02
CA SER A 209 19.11 42.15 -3.57
C SER A 209 17.91 41.21 -3.71
N TYR A 210 17.79 40.57 -4.87
CA TYR A 210 16.77 39.58 -5.19
C TYR A 210 17.34 38.16 -5.15
N SER A 211 16.45 37.18 -4.97
CA SER A 211 16.75 35.75 -4.93
C SER A 211 15.78 35.01 -5.85
N TYR A 212 16.32 34.14 -6.72
CA TYR A 212 15.53 33.28 -7.61
C TYR A 212 15.81 31.80 -7.29
N SER A 213 14.85 30.93 -7.58
CA SER A 213 14.95 29.48 -7.36
C SER A 213 14.54 28.70 -8.60
N ASN A 214 15.50 27.99 -9.21
CA ASN A 214 15.21 27.00 -10.26
C ASN A 214 15.01 25.63 -9.62
N ILE A 215 13.88 24.97 -9.90
CA ILE A 215 13.70 23.54 -9.61
C ILE A 215 14.20 22.78 -10.83
N GLY A 216 15.42 22.25 -10.73
CA GLY A 216 16.01 21.36 -11.73
C GLY A 216 16.58 20.13 -11.05
N TYR A 217 15.99 18.96 -11.33
CA TYR A 217 16.55 17.68 -10.90
C TYR A 217 17.93 17.47 -11.53
N SER A 218 18.94 17.12 -10.72
CA SER A 218 20.26 16.70 -11.19
C SER A 218 20.77 15.51 -10.37
N GLU A 219 21.36 14.52 -11.04
CA GLU A 219 21.61 13.17 -10.51
C GLU A 219 22.71 13.04 -9.41
N SER A 220 23.31 14.14 -8.90
CA SER A 220 24.56 14.16 -8.09
C SER A 220 24.37 14.47 -6.55
N LYS A 221 25.31 14.12 -5.61
CA LYS A 221 25.03 13.67 -4.18
C LYS A 221 25.53 14.52 -2.93
N LEU A 222 24.78 14.77 -1.75
CA LEU A 222 25.18 15.47 -0.40
C LEU A 222 24.01 15.76 0.79
N SER A 223 24.12 15.65 2.19
CA SER A 223 23.21 15.61 3.54
C SER A 223 22.52 16.76 4.55
N LEU A 224 21.26 16.66 5.15
CA LEU A 224 20.22 17.76 5.64
C LEU A 224 20.41 18.64 6.91
N PRO A 225 19.50 19.02 7.89
CA PRO A 225 18.19 18.56 8.48
C PRO A 225 17.15 19.72 8.58
N ALA A 226 16.52 20.01 9.72
CA ALA A 226 15.35 19.39 10.32
C ALA A 226 14.64 20.51 11.08
N GLU A 227 13.32 20.40 11.18
CA GLU A 227 12.59 20.27 12.45
C GLU A 227 11.11 20.26 12.07
N ILE A 228 10.41 19.18 12.45
CA ILE A 228 8.95 19.09 12.46
C ILE A 228 8.64 18.37 13.78
N THR A 229 7.80 18.98 14.60
CA THR A 229 7.57 18.59 16.00
C THR A 229 6.34 17.70 16.17
N ASP A 230 6.35 16.91 17.22
CA ASP A 230 5.39 15.84 17.51
C ASP A 230 3.99 16.37 17.89
N ALA A 231 2.95 15.86 17.21
CA ALA A 231 1.55 16.01 17.63
C ALA A 231 0.59 15.01 16.96
N GLN A 232 0.82 14.66 15.68
CA GLN A 232 -0.16 13.93 14.84
C GLN A 232 0.36 12.60 14.26
N GLN A 233 1.46 12.05 14.75
CA GLN A 233 2.09 10.85 14.18
C GLN A 233 1.69 9.52 14.88
N ALA A 234 0.47 9.46 15.42
CA ALA A 234 -0.13 8.24 15.96
C ALA A 234 -0.87 7.45 14.86
N ALA A 235 -0.24 7.26 13.70
CA ALA A 235 -0.75 6.38 12.66
C ALA A 235 -0.85 4.94 13.20
N SER A 236 -2.01 4.30 13.00
CA SER A 236 -2.26 2.92 13.38
C SER A 236 -1.55 1.98 12.41
N ARG A 237 -0.42 1.42 12.84
CA ARG A 237 0.29 0.40 12.05
C ARG A 237 -0.62 -0.80 11.83
N THR A 238 -0.88 -1.14 10.57
CA THR A 238 -1.52 -2.42 10.20
C THR A 238 -0.52 -3.55 10.35
N TYR A 239 -0.96 -4.71 10.85
CA TYR A 239 -0.11 -5.88 11.06
C TYR A 239 -0.81 -7.16 10.58
N ALA A 240 -0.24 -7.86 9.60
CA ALA A 240 -0.78 -9.11 9.05
C ALA A 240 0.11 -10.33 9.36
N LEU A 241 -0.48 -11.53 9.44
CA LEU A 241 0.24 -12.80 9.57
C LEU A 241 0.67 -13.33 8.19
N TYR A 242 1.96 -13.62 8.02
CA TYR A 242 2.54 -14.09 6.76
C TYR A 242 2.84 -15.59 6.74
N ASN A 243 3.38 -16.16 7.83
CA ASN A 243 3.83 -17.56 7.91
C ASN A 243 3.87 -18.07 9.37
N ALA A 244 4.06 -19.38 9.59
CA ALA A 244 4.29 -19.97 10.92
C ALA A 244 5.15 -21.24 10.81
N ALA A 245 6.11 -21.45 11.73
CA ALA A 245 7.09 -22.54 11.65
C ALA A 245 7.58 -23.00 13.04
N LEU A 246 8.04 -24.26 13.12
CA LEU A 246 8.02 -25.05 14.36
C LEU A 246 9.43 -25.28 15.00
N ASN A 247 10.03 -24.24 15.59
CA ASN A 247 11.25 -24.35 16.43
C ASN A 247 11.00 -24.04 17.93
N ALA A 248 11.49 -24.90 18.83
CA ALA A 248 11.23 -24.87 20.27
C ALA A 248 12.44 -24.40 21.09
N GLY A 249 12.21 -23.81 22.27
CA GLY A 249 13.27 -23.45 23.21
C GLY A 249 13.86 -22.04 23.03
N VAL A 250 13.24 -21.19 22.21
CA VAL A 250 13.72 -19.84 21.85
C VAL A 250 13.18 -18.79 22.82
N TYR A 251 14.06 -17.89 23.28
CA TYR A 251 13.73 -16.75 24.14
C TYR A 251 13.82 -15.41 23.40
N GLY A 252 14.91 -15.18 22.64
CA GLY A 252 15.14 -13.96 21.86
C GLY A 252 15.48 -14.24 20.39
N ILE A 253 15.32 -13.21 19.54
CA ILE A 253 15.60 -13.28 18.10
C ILE A 253 16.17 -11.96 17.58
N GLY A 254 17.11 -12.04 16.64
CA GLY A 254 17.62 -10.92 15.84
C GLY A 254 17.72 -11.29 14.36
N PHE A 255 17.77 -10.30 13.48
CA PHE A 255 17.84 -10.50 12.02
C PHE A 255 18.79 -9.51 11.35
N ASP A 256 19.74 -9.99 10.54
CA ASP A 256 20.77 -9.15 9.89
C ASP A 256 20.42 -8.73 8.44
N GLY A 257 19.17 -8.92 8.03
CA GLY A 257 18.73 -8.81 6.62
C GLY A 257 18.89 -10.10 5.81
N LYS A 258 19.46 -11.17 6.37
CA LYS A 258 19.74 -12.43 5.65
C LYS A 258 19.59 -13.71 6.51
N TYR A 259 19.92 -13.65 7.80
CA TYR A 259 19.94 -14.76 8.74
C TYR A 259 19.23 -14.38 10.03
N TYR A 260 18.52 -15.35 10.61
CA TYR A 260 18.00 -15.26 11.96
C TYR A 260 19.03 -15.73 12.98
N TYR A 261 19.14 -14.98 14.07
CA TYR A 261 19.93 -15.30 15.24
C TYR A 261 18.97 -15.59 16.39
N MET A 262 19.15 -16.68 17.11
CA MET A 262 18.20 -17.13 18.14
C MET A 262 18.92 -17.56 19.42
N SER A 263 18.47 -17.03 20.56
CA SER A 263 18.88 -17.52 21.88
C SER A 263 17.94 -18.62 22.37
N SER A 264 18.54 -19.71 22.86
CA SER A 264 17.92 -20.59 23.85
C SER A 264 18.65 -20.39 25.19
N ARG A 265 18.12 -20.88 26.32
CA ARG A 265 18.75 -20.68 27.65
C ARG A 265 20.25 -20.98 27.67
N SER A 266 20.72 -21.99 26.93
CA SER A 266 22.12 -22.43 26.93
C SER A 266 22.78 -22.56 25.55
N ARG A 267 22.15 -22.08 24.47
CA ARG A 267 22.72 -22.12 23.10
C ARG A 267 22.39 -20.87 22.31
N LEU A 268 23.33 -20.48 21.44
CA LEU A 268 23.12 -19.48 20.40
C LEU A 268 23.10 -20.18 19.03
N ALA A 269 22.12 -19.84 18.18
CA ALA A 269 21.96 -20.41 16.85
C ALA A 269 21.86 -19.33 15.76
N LYS A 270 22.27 -19.68 14.54
CA LYS A 270 22.11 -18.90 13.31
C LYS A 270 21.41 -19.77 12.27
N CYS A 271 20.30 -19.29 11.73
CA CYS A 271 19.52 -19.97 10.70
C CYS A 271 19.30 -19.09 9.47
N ASP A 272 19.06 -19.71 8.31
CA ASP A 272 18.59 -18.99 7.13
C ASP A 272 17.09 -18.60 7.23
N THR A 273 16.57 -17.95 6.19
CA THR A 273 15.17 -17.49 6.14
C THR A 273 14.13 -18.62 6.11
N ASP A 274 14.54 -19.84 5.76
CA ASP A 274 13.74 -21.07 5.79
C ASP A 274 13.91 -21.83 7.14
N MET A 275 14.56 -21.19 8.11
CA MET A 275 14.89 -21.70 9.45
C MET A 275 15.79 -22.94 9.45
N GLN A 276 16.54 -23.21 8.37
CA GLN A 276 17.59 -24.23 8.38
C GLN A 276 18.80 -23.74 9.19
N SER A 277 19.37 -24.60 10.03
CA SER A 277 20.56 -24.24 10.82
C SER A 277 21.78 -24.03 9.92
N ALA A 278 22.35 -22.83 9.99
CA ALA A 278 23.57 -22.44 9.29
C ALA A 278 24.80 -22.47 10.21
N ALA A 279 24.64 -22.15 11.50
CA ALA A 279 25.65 -22.33 12.54
C ALA A 279 24.99 -22.44 13.94
N PHE A 280 25.71 -23.00 14.91
CA PHE A 280 25.29 -23.03 16.32
C PHE A 280 26.50 -23.02 17.26
N SER A 281 26.28 -22.59 18.50
CA SER A 281 27.26 -22.59 19.59
C SER A 281 26.66 -23.28 20.82
N ASP A 282 27.24 -24.43 21.18
CA ASP A 282 26.90 -25.24 22.37
C ASP A 282 27.66 -24.79 23.64
N GLU A 283 28.62 -23.87 23.52
CA GLU A 283 29.41 -23.33 24.64
C GLU A 283 29.33 -21.79 24.73
N PRO A 284 28.15 -21.14 24.64
CA PRO A 284 28.07 -19.68 24.49
C PRO A 284 28.66 -18.89 25.68
N PHE A 285 28.65 -19.47 26.89
CA PHE A 285 29.19 -18.83 28.10
C PHE A 285 30.73 -18.90 28.21
N LYS A 286 31.42 -19.54 27.26
CA LYS A 286 32.85 -19.85 27.35
C LYS A 286 33.70 -18.61 27.07
N GLY A 287 34.36 -18.12 28.11
CA GLY A 287 35.21 -16.92 28.05
C GLY A 287 34.56 -15.64 28.56
N LEU A 288 33.34 -15.72 29.12
CA LEU A 288 32.72 -14.61 29.85
C LEU A 288 33.53 -14.22 31.10
N GLU A 289 33.41 -12.95 31.51
CA GLU A 289 34.11 -12.41 32.68
C GLU A 289 33.51 -12.91 34.02
N LYS A 290 32.20 -13.17 34.05
CA LYS A 290 31.48 -13.77 35.19
C LYS A 290 30.74 -15.03 34.75
N GLU A 291 30.59 -15.96 35.69
CA GLU A 291 29.74 -17.15 35.55
C GLU A 291 28.32 -16.75 35.13
N ALA A 292 27.81 -17.34 34.04
CA ALA A 292 26.45 -17.20 33.55
C ALA A 292 25.97 -18.56 33.04
N ASP A 293 24.66 -18.82 33.16
CA ASP A 293 24.01 -20.09 32.77
C ASP A 293 22.80 -19.88 31.85
N THR A 294 22.41 -18.62 31.65
CA THR A 294 21.17 -18.21 31.01
C THR A 294 21.45 -17.09 30.01
N LEU A 295 21.34 -17.42 28.73
CA LEU A 295 21.03 -16.48 27.65
C LEU A 295 19.57 -16.08 27.76
N VAL A 296 19.28 -14.78 27.63
CA VAL A 296 17.93 -14.23 27.64
C VAL A 296 17.54 -13.82 26.21
N ASP A 297 17.56 -12.52 25.92
CA ASP A 297 17.22 -11.94 24.62
C ASP A 297 18.49 -11.61 23.82
N LEU A 298 18.35 -11.35 22.52
CA LEU A 298 19.46 -10.91 21.67
C LEU A 298 19.01 -9.97 20.55
N ASP A 299 19.96 -9.19 20.04
CA ASP A 299 19.83 -8.37 18.83
C ASP A 299 21.12 -8.47 17.99
N VAL A 300 21.11 -8.03 16.73
CA VAL A 300 22.24 -8.16 15.80
C VAL A 300 22.51 -6.85 15.04
N ALA A 301 23.73 -6.34 15.14
CA ALA A 301 24.12 -5.07 14.53
C ALA A 301 25.57 -5.10 14.05
N GLY A 302 25.85 -4.52 12.89
CA GLY A 302 27.22 -4.32 12.39
C GLY A 302 28.04 -5.59 12.10
N GLY A 303 27.40 -6.76 12.04
CA GLY A 303 28.08 -8.06 11.93
C GLY A 303 28.39 -8.73 13.28
N GLU A 304 27.79 -8.24 14.37
CA GLU A 304 27.94 -8.78 15.72
C GLU A 304 26.58 -9.06 16.37
N VAL A 305 26.48 -10.15 17.12
CA VAL A 305 25.30 -10.51 17.91
C VAL A 305 25.50 -10.03 19.35
N TYR A 306 24.58 -9.22 19.84
CA TYR A 306 24.56 -8.67 21.19
C TYR A 306 23.50 -9.43 21.99
N ALA A 307 23.90 -10.20 23.01
CA ALA A 307 22.98 -10.99 23.82
C ALA A 307 23.07 -10.64 25.32
N GLY A 308 21.91 -10.62 25.99
CA GLY A 308 21.85 -10.55 27.44
C GLY A 308 22.17 -11.90 28.07
N VAL A 309 23.19 -11.96 28.93
CA VAL A 309 23.52 -13.19 29.69
C VAL A 309 23.59 -12.92 31.19
N GLN A 310 23.15 -13.90 31.97
CA GLN A 310 23.11 -13.83 33.43
C GLN A 310 23.21 -15.22 34.06
N LYS A 311 23.48 -15.29 35.36
CA LYS A 311 23.30 -16.50 36.17
C LYS A 311 21.97 -16.45 36.89
N VAL A 312 21.15 -17.49 36.77
CA VAL A 312 19.84 -17.60 37.43
C VAL A 312 19.84 -18.74 38.46
N GLU A 313 19.78 -18.37 39.74
CA GLU A 313 19.85 -19.29 40.87
C GLU A 313 18.60 -19.06 41.76
N ASP A 314 17.80 -20.11 41.99
CA ASP A 314 16.46 -20.06 42.62
C ASP A 314 15.50 -18.97 42.07
N GLY A 315 15.64 -18.62 40.79
CA GLY A 315 14.83 -17.59 40.11
C GLY A 315 15.29 -16.14 40.37
N VAL A 316 16.45 -15.96 41.02
CA VAL A 316 17.13 -14.68 41.20
C VAL A 316 18.24 -14.56 40.15
N ALA A 317 18.27 -13.44 39.42
CA ALA A 317 19.33 -13.15 38.46
C ALA A 317 20.55 -12.50 39.13
N SER A 318 21.74 -12.81 38.63
CA SER A 318 23.03 -12.26 39.05
C SER A 318 24.03 -12.30 37.89
N ASN A 319 25.23 -11.73 38.08
CA ASN A 319 26.30 -11.72 37.07
C ASN A 319 25.86 -11.21 35.69
N LEU A 320 25.01 -10.18 35.68
CA LEU A 320 24.43 -9.59 34.48
C LEU A 320 25.54 -9.08 33.56
N GLN A 321 25.53 -9.52 32.31
CA GLN A 321 26.53 -9.16 31.30
C GLN A 321 25.85 -8.95 29.94
N ILE A 322 26.42 -8.06 29.13
CA ILE A 322 26.21 -8.05 27.68
C ILE A 322 27.32 -8.91 27.08
N ALA A 323 26.96 -9.97 26.37
CA ALA A 323 27.89 -10.80 25.61
C ALA A 323 27.81 -10.44 24.12
N VAL A 324 28.95 -10.21 23.48
CA VAL A 324 29.04 -9.85 22.06
C VAL A 324 29.76 -10.95 21.29
N TYR A 325 29.09 -11.53 20.30
CA TYR A 325 29.58 -12.63 19.48
C TYR A 325 29.79 -12.17 18.04
N ASP A 326 30.81 -12.72 17.39
CA ASP A 326 31.00 -12.59 15.94
C ASP A 326 29.83 -13.27 15.20
N ALA A 327 29.11 -12.54 14.33
CA ALA A 327 27.88 -13.04 13.74
C ALA A 327 28.08 -14.01 12.56
N GLU A 328 29.33 -14.25 12.12
CA GLU A 328 29.64 -15.32 11.17
C GLU A 328 29.88 -16.66 11.88
N THR A 329 30.64 -16.65 12.99
CA THR A 329 31.15 -17.85 13.67
C THR A 329 30.49 -18.18 15.01
N LEU A 330 29.65 -17.28 15.55
CA LEU A 330 29.00 -17.38 16.87
C LEU A 330 29.97 -17.56 18.06
N LYS A 331 31.21 -17.09 17.90
CA LYS A 331 32.24 -17.08 18.96
C LYS A 331 32.17 -15.78 19.75
N LEU A 332 32.32 -15.87 21.06
CA LEU A 332 32.40 -14.72 21.95
C LEU A 332 33.62 -13.86 21.56
N ALA A 333 33.36 -12.61 21.18
CA ALA A 333 34.39 -11.63 20.85
C ALA A 333 34.77 -10.77 22.07
N ARG A 334 33.78 -10.40 22.88
CA ARG A 334 33.93 -9.65 24.14
C ARG A 334 32.69 -9.77 25.02
N SER A 335 32.82 -9.43 26.29
CA SER A 335 31.69 -9.28 27.22
C SER A 335 31.87 -8.04 28.10
N TYR A 336 30.76 -7.42 28.49
CA TYR A 336 30.73 -6.29 29.42
C TYR A 336 29.93 -6.69 30.67
N THR A 337 30.57 -6.72 31.84
CA THR A 337 29.85 -6.89 33.12
C THR A 337 29.10 -5.60 33.48
N LEU A 338 27.82 -5.71 33.81
CA LEU A 338 27.02 -4.56 34.24
C LEU A 338 27.44 -4.11 35.64
N GLY A 339 27.70 -2.81 35.80
CA GLY A 339 27.95 -2.20 37.09
C GLY A 339 26.68 -1.96 37.92
N THR A 340 26.84 -1.88 39.24
CA THR A 340 25.75 -1.74 40.21
C THR A 340 25.12 -0.35 40.22
N GLU A 341 25.76 0.65 39.62
CA GLU A 341 25.28 2.04 39.47
C GLU A 341 23.96 2.15 38.68
N SER A 342 23.69 1.19 37.79
CA SER A 342 22.41 1.06 37.10
C SER A 342 21.25 0.78 38.07
N GLY A 343 21.49 -0.04 39.10
CA GLY A 343 20.45 -0.65 39.93
C GLY A 343 19.61 -1.69 39.18
N GLN A 344 20.07 -2.20 38.04
CA GLN A 344 19.38 -3.22 37.25
C GLN A 344 19.43 -4.58 37.98
N THR A 345 18.27 -5.25 38.08
CA THR A 345 18.11 -6.53 38.83
C THR A 345 18.23 -7.77 37.97
N ASP A 346 17.86 -7.67 36.70
CA ASP A 346 17.76 -8.76 35.74
C ASP A 346 17.77 -8.18 34.32
N ILE A 347 18.18 -9.00 33.35
CA ILE A 347 17.98 -8.73 31.93
C ILE A 347 16.74 -9.51 31.46
N ALA A 348 15.84 -8.83 30.75
CA ALA A 348 14.66 -9.43 30.12
C ALA A 348 14.55 -9.13 28.62
N GLY A 349 15.27 -8.12 28.12
CA GLY A 349 15.32 -7.76 26.71
C GLY A 349 16.58 -6.94 26.38
N ILE A 350 17.03 -6.96 25.12
CA ILE A 350 18.19 -6.20 24.62
C ILE A 350 17.94 -5.66 23.20
N ALA A 351 18.31 -4.41 22.95
CA ALA A 351 18.23 -3.79 21.62
C ALA A 351 19.43 -2.88 21.34
N VAL A 352 19.94 -2.87 20.11
CA VAL A 352 21.07 -2.03 19.68
C VAL A 352 20.56 -0.80 18.93
N ASP A 353 20.63 0.34 19.59
CA ASP A 353 20.32 1.65 19.01
C ASP A 353 21.54 2.15 18.22
N THR A 354 21.49 1.90 16.91
CA THR A 354 22.54 2.24 15.94
C THR A 354 22.61 3.74 15.62
N ASP A 355 21.58 4.50 15.96
CA ASP A 355 21.49 5.95 15.74
C ASP A 355 22.20 6.72 16.87
N ASN A 356 21.96 6.32 18.12
CA ASN A 356 22.52 6.91 19.34
C ASN A 356 23.78 6.18 19.86
N LYS A 357 24.15 5.03 19.27
CA LYS A 357 25.31 4.18 19.63
C LYS A 357 25.24 3.62 21.05
N CYS A 358 24.05 3.20 21.48
CA CYS A 358 23.83 2.56 22.77
C CYS A 358 23.13 1.21 22.64
N ILE A 359 23.28 0.40 23.67
CA ILE A 359 22.56 -0.84 23.89
C ILE A 359 21.52 -0.54 24.96
N TRP A 360 20.25 -0.72 24.63
CA TRP A 360 19.15 -0.65 25.58
C TRP A 360 18.94 -2.04 26.20
N LEU A 361 18.76 -2.09 27.51
CA LEU A 361 18.32 -3.28 28.24
C LEU A 361 17.03 -2.99 29.01
N SER A 362 16.24 -4.04 29.23
CA SER A 362 15.06 -4.03 30.10
C SER A 362 15.16 -5.09 31.21
N SER A 363 14.29 -4.98 32.22
CA SER A 363 14.12 -5.94 33.31
C SER A 363 12.67 -6.41 33.36
N SER A 364 12.43 -7.69 33.68
CA SER A 364 11.12 -8.35 33.59
C SER A 364 10.04 -7.69 34.46
N LYS A 365 10.47 -7.15 35.61
CA LYS A 365 9.66 -6.42 36.60
C LYS A 365 10.03 -4.93 36.66
N GLY A 366 10.81 -4.45 35.69
CA GLY A 366 11.37 -3.10 35.67
C GLY A 366 10.36 -2.03 35.27
N ARG A 367 10.48 -0.84 35.87
CA ARG A 367 9.82 0.40 35.40
C ARG A 367 10.78 1.32 34.63
N TYR A 368 11.90 0.76 34.19
CA TYR A 368 13.00 1.47 33.55
C TYR A 368 13.56 0.65 32.40
N ILE A 369 14.10 1.35 31.41
CA ILE A 369 15.10 0.82 30.48
C ILE A 369 16.47 1.43 30.79
N TYR A 370 17.54 0.74 30.44
CA TYR A 370 18.91 1.09 30.80
C TYR A 370 19.76 1.20 29.53
N ALA A 371 20.43 2.32 29.32
CA ALA A 371 21.34 2.54 28.20
C ALA A 371 22.79 2.25 28.61
N TYR A 372 23.50 1.51 27.78
CA TYR A 372 24.94 1.23 27.89
C TYR A 372 25.64 1.60 26.58
N ALA A 373 26.89 2.04 26.60
CA ALA A 373 27.62 2.43 25.39
C ALA A 373 28.02 1.19 24.55
N VAL A 374 27.66 1.14 23.27
CA VAL A 374 27.91 -0.05 22.42
C VAL A 374 29.40 -0.42 22.32
N ASP A 375 30.25 0.60 22.24
CA ASP A 375 31.70 0.49 22.05
C ASP A 375 32.47 0.06 23.33
N THR A 376 31.86 0.13 24.53
CA THR A 376 32.57 -0.05 25.82
C THR A 376 31.79 -0.76 26.94
N GLY A 377 30.48 -0.92 26.81
CA GLY A 377 29.61 -1.46 27.87
C GLY A 377 29.35 -0.53 29.05
N ALA A 378 29.91 0.67 29.08
CA ALA A 378 29.73 1.61 30.20
C ALA A 378 28.26 2.06 30.32
N PHE A 379 27.72 2.08 31.55
CA PHE A 379 26.38 2.60 31.83
C PHE A 379 26.29 4.10 31.50
N LEU A 380 25.24 4.48 30.75
CA LEU A 380 25.01 5.84 30.28
C LEU A 380 23.89 6.55 31.06
N LYS A 381 22.69 5.96 31.05
CA LYS A 381 21.52 6.45 31.79
C LYS A 381 20.50 5.33 32.01
N LYS A 382 19.57 5.54 32.93
CA LYS A 382 18.31 4.78 32.98
C LYS A 382 17.14 5.73 32.81
N VAL A 383 16.12 5.26 32.11
CA VAL A 383 14.98 6.06 31.68
C VAL A 383 13.71 5.41 32.23
N ALA A 384 12.88 6.18 32.92
CA ALA A 384 11.62 5.70 33.47
C ALA A 384 10.58 5.45 32.37
N LEU A 385 9.67 4.50 32.58
CA LEU A 385 8.53 4.24 31.72
C LEU A 385 7.26 4.74 32.43
N ASP A 386 6.61 5.77 31.89
CA ASP A 386 5.51 6.48 32.57
C ASP A 386 4.27 5.60 32.82
N ALA A 387 3.99 4.67 31.90
CA ALA A 387 3.02 3.58 32.03
C ALA A 387 3.71 2.21 31.88
N ALA A 388 4.75 1.97 32.70
CA ALA A 388 5.60 0.77 32.68
C ALA A 388 4.83 -0.55 32.45
N PRO A 389 5.10 -1.27 31.34
CA PRO A 389 4.47 -2.55 31.05
C PRO A 389 4.83 -3.63 32.09
N ALA A 390 3.87 -4.51 32.41
CA ALA A 390 4.09 -5.60 33.36
C ALA A 390 4.62 -6.86 32.65
N GLY A 391 5.68 -7.47 33.17
CA GLY A 391 6.23 -8.71 32.62
C GLY A 391 6.83 -8.54 31.22
N ILE A 392 7.81 -7.62 31.10
CA ILE A 392 8.56 -7.40 29.86
C ILE A 392 9.35 -8.66 29.51
N SER A 393 9.37 -9.05 28.24
CA SER A 393 10.00 -10.30 27.77
C SER A 393 10.96 -10.18 26.58
N GLY A 394 11.11 -8.99 26.04
CA GLY A 394 11.96 -8.69 24.89
C GLY A 394 11.80 -7.22 24.47
N ILE A 395 12.82 -6.65 23.83
CA ILE A 395 12.76 -5.30 23.25
C ILE A 395 13.49 -5.23 21.91
N ALA A 396 13.08 -4.32 21.02
CA ALA A 396 13.78 -4.04 19.76
C ALA A 396 13.80 -2.54 19.48
N TYR A 397 14.86 -2.03 18.86
CA TYR A 397 14.96 -0.64 18.40
C TYR A 397 14.63 -0.57 16.90
N TYR A 398 13.71 0.31 16.50
CA TYR A 398 13.33 0.50 15.09
C TYR A 398 12.86 1.93 14.83
N ASP A 399 13.43 2.59 13.82
CA ASP A 399 13.16 3.99 13.38
C ASP A 399 12.95 5.02 14.51
N GLY A 400 13.80 5.01 15.54
CA GLY A 400 13.72 5.96 16.65
C GLY A 400 12.74 5.56 17.77
N TRP A 401 12.18 4.35 17.73
CA TRP A 401 11.30 3.81 18.77
C TRP A 401 11.88 2.53 19.38
N ILE A 402 11.60 2.31 20.65
CA ILE A 402 11.81 1.01 21.31
C ILE A 402 10.46 0.31 21.42
N TYR A 403 10.37 -0.86 20.81
CA TYR A 403 9.25 -1.79 20.92
C TYR A 403 9.46 -2.73 22.09
N ILE A 404 8.39 -3.04 22.81
CA ILE A 404 8.43 -3.81 24.07
C ILE A 404 7.34 -4.89 24.03
N THR A 405 7.73 -6.16 24.18
CA THR A 405 6.81 -7.28 24.32
C THR A 405 6.54 -7.57 25.80
N THR A 406 5.33 -8.03 26.12
CA THR A 406 4.98 -8.48 27.48
C THR A 406 4.26 -9.81 27.49
N THR A 407 4.39 -10.56 28.58
CA THR A 407 3.64 -11.81 28.84
C THR A 407 2.67 -11.71 30.03
N LEU A 408 2.97 -10.89 31.05
CA LEU A 408 2.13 -10.78 32.25
C LEU A 408 0.90 -9.90 31.98
N GLY A 409 -0.30 -10.46 32.22
CA GLY A 409 -1.56 -9.84 31.77
C GLY A 409 -1.89 -10.14 30.31
N GLY A 410 -1.18 -11.08 29.68
CA GLY A 410 -1.35 -11.52 28.30
C GLY A 410 -0.40 -10.84 27.33
N TYR A 411 -0.37 -11.37 26.10
CA TYR A 411 0.56 -10.93 25.08
C TYR A 411 0.16 -9.59 24.48
N ASN A 412 1.05 -8.61 24.59
CA ASN A 412 0.85 -7.24 24.11
C ASN A 412 2.17 -6.68 23.55
N LEU A 413 2.03 -5.74 22.63
CA LEU A 413 3.11 -4.92 22.10
C LEU A 413 2.90 -3.47 22.56
N TYR A 414 3.97 -2.85 23.04
CA TYR A 414 4.04 -1.43 23.37
C TYR A 414 5.18 -0.78 22.57
N ARG A 415 5.15 0.54 22.42
CA ARG A 415 6.29 1.33 21.95
C ARG A 415 6.50 2.58 22.79
N CYS A 416 7.74 3.07 22.81
CA CYS A 416 8.11 4.38 23.31
C CYS A 416 9.15 5.05 22.41
N GLN A 417 9.07 6.37 22.26
CA GLN A 417 9.94 7.16 21.37
C GLN A 417 11.27 7.43 22.08
N VAL A 418 12.40 7.27 21.37
CA VAL A 418 13.73 7.46 21.96
C VAL A 418 14.12 8.92 21.93
N ASP A 419 14.00 9.58 23.08
CA ASP A 419 14.67 10.86 23.33
C ASP A 419 16.01 10.64 24.05
N SER A 420 17.10 10.95 23.36
CA SER A 420 18.45 10.93 23.96
C SER A 420 18.58 11.83 25.20
N ALA A 421 17.79 12.90 25.31
CA ALA A 421 17.83 13.88 26.40
C ALA A 421 16.84 13.59 27.56
N ALA A 422 15.79 12.79 27.37
CA ALA A 422 14.78 12.57 28.41
C ALA A 422 15.15 11.49 29.44
N ASP A 423 14.76 11.72 30.70
CA ASP A 423 14.86 10.76 31.81
C ASP A 423 13.59 9.89 31.98
N THR A 424 12.52 10.18 31.24
CA THR A 424 11.27 9.42 31.20
C THR A 424 10.81 9.29 29.74
N PHE A 425 10.47 8.07 29.30
CA PHE A 425 9.82 7.81 28.02
C PHE A 425 8.34 7.53 28.20
N LYS A 426 7.55 8.08 27.28
CA LYS A 426 6.11 7.86 27.20
C LYS A 426 5.82 6.52 26.55
N VAL A 427 5.16 5.61 27.27
CA VAL A 427 4.76 4.29 26.77
C VAL A 427 3.37 4.36 26.17
N SER A 428 3.25 3.97 24.90
CA SER A 428 1.98 3.75 24.22
C SER A 428 1.77 2.27 23.96
N LYS A 429 0.56 1.76 24.21
CA LYS A 429 0.19 0.40 23.82
C LYS A 429 -0.08 0.39 22.32
N GLU A 430 0.62 -0.48 21.60
CA GLU A 430 0.55 -0.57 20.14
C GLU A 430 -0.54 -1.56 19.71
N ARG A 431 -0.51 -2.80 20.23
CA ARG A 431 -1.57 -3.79 20.02
C ARG A 431 -1.63 -4.82 21.14
N LYS A 432 -2.75 -5.54 21.22
CA LYS A 432 -2.77 -6.88 21.82
C LYS A 432 -2.22 -7.87 20.77
N LEU A 433 -1.38 -8.80 21.20
CA LEU A 433 -0.89 -9.89 20.36
C LEU A 433 -1.82 -11.11 20.55
N ALA A 434 -3.09 -10.94 20.17
CA ALA A 434 -4.14 -11.95 20.34
C ALA A 434 -3.85 -13.26 19.60
N GLU A 435 -3.04 -13.17 18.55
CA GLU A 435 -2.47 -14.24 17.74
C GLU A 435 -1.59 -15.24 18.53
N LEU A 436 -1.01 -14.85 19.68
CA LEU A 436 -0.12 -15.69 20.50
C LEU A 436 -0.90 -16.57 21.49
N ILE A 437 -1.91 -17.30 21.01
CA ILE A 437 -2.91 -18.00 21.86
C ILE A 437 -2.28 -19.03 22.83
N ASN A 438 -1.18 -19.67 22.45
CA ASN A 438 -0.49 -20.70 23.27
C ASN A 438 1.03 -20.44 23.41
N ALA A 439 1.47 -19.18 23.41
CA ALA A 439 2.85 -18.86 23.79
C ALA A 439 3.12 -19.21 25.27
N ALA A 440 4.38 -19.47 25.61
CA ALA A 440 4.87 -19.60 26.99
C ALA A 440 5.53 -18.29 27.47
N ASP A 441 6.23 -18.32 28.60
CA ASP A 441 6.57 -17.16 29.45
C ASP A 441 7.40 -16.02 28.81
N THR A 442 7.86 -16.17 27.55
CA THR A 442 8.70 -15.19 26.84
C THR A 442 8.32 -15.00 25.37
N VAL A 443 8.50 -13.76 24.88
CA VAL A 443 8.27 -13.36 23.49
C VAL A 443 9.41 -12.44 23.02
N GLY A 444 10.33 -12.97 22.20
CA GLY A 444 11.39 -12.19 21.55
C GLY A 444 10.88 -11.40 20.34
N ILE A 445 11.62 -10.37 19.93
CA ILE A 445 11.20 -9.39 18.93
C ILE A 445 12.37 -8.89 18.07
N ALA A 446 12.17 -8.79 16.76
CA ALA A 446 13.13 -8.23 15.79
C ALA A 446 12.39 -7.51 14.65
N PHE A 447 13.12 -6.86 13.74
CA PHE A 447 12.59 -6.24 12.52
C PHE A 447 13.37 -6.67 11.27
N ASP A 448 12.72 -6.63 10.12
CA ASP A 448 13.31 -6.71 8.79
C ASP A 448 13.11 -5.36 8.07
N ASP A 449 14.09 -4.47 8.23
CA ASP A 449 14.21 -3.16 7.58
C ASP A 449 14.11 -3.20 6.04
N ALA A 450 14.37 -4.35 5.40
CA ALA A 450 14.32 -4.47 3.94
C ALA A 450 12.92 -4.81 3.41
N SER A 451 12.02 -5.26 4.28
CA SER A 451 10.65 -5.66 3.94
C SER A 451 9.56 -5.00 4.80
N ASP A 452 9.94 -4.06 5.68
CA ASP A 452 9.08 -3.43 6.69
C ASP A 452 8.39 -4.43 7.66
N ARG A 453 9.00 -5.59 7.96
CA ARG A 453 8.35 -6.65 8.78
C ARG A 453 8.71 -6.55 10.26
N LEU A 454 7.73 -6.41 11.14
CA LEU A 454 7.90 -6.82 12.55
C LEU A 454 7.94 -8.35 12.62
N ILE A 455 8.99 -8.87 13.28
CA ILE A 455 9.20 -10.29 13.60
C ILE A 455 9.02 -10.49 15.11
N LEU A 456 8.29 -11.53 15.48
CA LEU A 456 8.19 -12.00 16.87
C LEU A 456 8.46 -13.50 16.92
N VAL A 457 8.98 -13.98 18.05
CA VAL A 457 9.04 -15.41 18.40
C VAL A 457 8.48 -15.63 19.80
N SER A 458 8.04 -16.84 20.07
CA SER A 458 7.79 -17.31 21.44
C SER A 458 8.27 -18.75 21.56
N ASN A 459 8.28 -19.29 22.78
CA ASN A 459 8.63 -20.69 23.04
C ASN A 459 7.68 -21.73 22.40
N GLY A 460 6.71 -21.28 21.57
CA GLY A 460 5.69 -22.08 20.89
C GLY A 460 5.34 -21.60 19.48
N PHE A 461 6.34 -21.44 18.59
CA PHE A 461 6.20 -21.72 17.14
C PHE A 461 5.51 -20.71 16.19
N TYR A 462 5.77 -19.41 16.29
CA TYR A 462 5.28 -18.44 15.29
C TYR A 462 6.38 -17.45 14.85
N ARG A 463 6.39 -17.13 13.55
CA ARG A 463 7.13 -16.01 12.93
C ARG A 463 6.09 -15.13 12.24
N TYR A 464 5.61 -14.12 12.94
CA TYR A 464 4.84 -13.06 12.30
C TYR A 464 5.81 -12.27 11.41
N ASP A 465 5.37 -11.85 10.22
CA ASP A 465 6.07 -10.87 9.39
C ASP A 465 5.05 -9.80 9.03
N MET A 466 4.98 -8.75 9.82
CA MET A 466 3.88 -7.81 9.73
C MET A 466 4.34 -6.54 9.01
N LYS A 467 3.94 -6.35 7.74
CA LYS A 467 4.32 -5.18 6.93
C LYS A 467 3.80 -3.88 7.56
N VAL A 468 4.71 -3.02 7.98
CA VAL A 468 4.43 -1.70 8.55
C VAL A 468 4.11 -0.70 7.43
N ASN A 469 2.84 -0.55 7.09
CA ASN A 469 2.36 0.56 6.24
C ASN A 469 2.33 1.87 7.05
N ASP A 470 3.49 2.48 7.28
CA ASP A 470 3.68 3.55 8.28
C ASP A 470 3.18 4.95 7.87
N HIS A 471 2.67 5.12 6.65
CA HIS A 471 2.21 6.41 6.10
C HIS A 471 0.85 6.26 5.40
N PRO A 472 -0.07 7.24 5.53
CA PRO A 472 -1.23 7.36 4.64
C PRO A 472 -0.78 7.71 3.21
N LEU A 473 -1.67 7.51 2.23
CA LEU A 473 -1.36 7.80 0.83
C LEU A 473 -1.19 9.30 0.58
N ASP A 474 -0.14 9.67 -0.15
CA ASP A 474 0.10 11.06 -0.57
C ASP A 474 -0.68 11.37 -1.85
N TYR A 475 -1.86 11.96 -1.70
CA TYR A 475 -2.74 12.29 -2.81
C TYR A 475 -2.25 13.43 -3.72
N SER A 476 -1.08 14.02 -3.45
CA SER A 476 -0.38 14.85 -4.44
C SER A 476 0.28 14.03 -5.55
N GLU A 477 0.58 12.76 -5.30
CA GLU A 477 1.11 11.84 -6.31
C GLU A 477 -0.03 11.24 -7.13
N ALA A 478 0.00 11.45 -8.46
CA ALA A 478 -1.02 10.94 -9.40
C ALA A 478 -1.18 9.41 -9.33
N ALA A 479 -0.15 8.68 -8.92
CA ALA A 479 -0.17 7.23 -8.74
C ALA A 479 -1.10 6.74 -7.62
N ASN A 480 -1.57 7.63 -6.72
CA ASN A 480 -2.52 7.30 -5.66
C ASN A 480 -4.00 7.53 -6.07
N TRP A 481 -4.26 7.72 -7.37
CA TRP A 481 -5.59 7.87 -7.94
C TRP A 481 -5.85 6.75 -8.97
N VAL A 482 -7.05 6.16 -8.94
CA VAL A 482 -7.55 5.26 -9.99
C VAL A 482 -7.97 6.07 -11.21
N SER A 483 -8.55 7.25 -10.96
CA SER A 483 -8.88 8.26 -11.96
C SER A 483 -8.44 9.62 -11.46
N LEU A 484 -7.49 10.21 -12.19
CA LEU A 484 -7.10 11.63 -12.08
C LEU A 484 -7.20 12.25 -13.49
N PRO A 485 -8.23 13.06 -13.75
CA PRO A 485 -8.54 13.62 -15.07
C PRO A 485 -7.40 14.44 -15.70
N GLY A 486 -7.23 14.30 -17.02
CA GLY A 486 -6.30 15.10 -17.81
C GLY A 486 -6.90 16.45 -18.25
N GLU A 487 -6.03 17.35 -18.74
CA GLU A 487 -6.42 18.68 -19.26
C GLU A 487 -7.54 18.61 -20.32
N ALA A 488 -7.56 17.55 -21.14
CA ALA A 488 -8.57 17.36 -22.19
C ALA A 488 -9.98 17.03 -21.64
N GLU A 489 -10.07 16.34 -20.50
CA GLU A 489 -11.34 16.03 -19.84
C GLU A 489 -11.86 17.24 -19.06
N LEU A 490 -10.95 17.99 -18.43
CA LEU A 490 -11.26 19.24 -17.72
C LEU A 490 -11.66 20.38 -18.67
N ALA A 491 -11.25 20.31 -19.94
CA ALA A 491 -11.63 21.23 -21.00
C ALA A 491 -12.90 20.83 -21.76
N ASP A 492 -13.54 19.70 -21.42
CA ASP A 492 -14.79 19.27 -22.06
C ASP A 492 -15.97 20.14 -21.61
N PRO A 493 -16.60 20.93 -22.50
CA PRO A 493 -17.70 21.82 -22.14
C PRO A 493 -19.02 21.07 -21.83
N THR A 494 -19.08 19.75 -22.03
CA THR A 494 -20.22 18.93 -21.60
C THR A 494 -20.08 18.48 -20.14
N LYS A 495 -18.84 18.22 -19.68
CA LYS A 495 -18.51 17.76 -18.32
C LYS A 495 -18.34 18.95 -17.36
N GLU A 496 -19.41 19.73 -17.24
CA GLU A 496 -19.49 21.00 -16.51
C GLU A 496 -19.66 20.83 -14.97
N ALA A 497 -19.42 19.61 -14.44
CA ALA A 497 -19.43 19.25 -13.01
C ALA A 497 -18.49 18.05 -12.75
N ASP A 498 -18.17 17.80 -11.48
CA ASP A 498 -17.29 16.73 -11.02
C ASP A 498 -18.07 15.61 -10.29
N VAL A 499 -17.52 14.39 -10.32
CA VAL A 499 -17.89 13.28 -9.45
C VAL A 499 -16.67 12.85 -8.64
N PHE A 500 -16.82 12.80 -7.31
CA PHE A 500 -15.87 12.13 -6.43
C PHE A 500 -16.37 10.70 -6.16
N MET A 501 -15.73 9.72 -6.81
CA MET A 501 -16.17 8.33 -6.88
C MET A 501 -15.36 7.42 -5.95
N VAL A 502 -16.01 6.81 -4.97
CA VAL A 502 -15.42 5.85 -4.05
C VAL A 502 -15.93 4.44 -4.36
N LEU A 503 -15.02 3.55 -4.79
CA LEU A 503 -15.33 2.20 -5.24
C LEU A 503 -15.74 1.26 -4.08
N PRO A 504 -16.49 0.17 -4.33
CA PRO A 504 -16.76 -0.88 -3.37
C PRO A 504 -15.52 -1.75 -3.07
N THR A 505 -15.61 -2.58 -2.04
CA THR A 505 -14.61 -3.60 -1.65
C THR A 505 -14.18 -4.48 -2.82
N ILE A 506 -12.95 -4.31 -3.33
CA ILE A 506 -12.44 -5.05 -4.49
C ILE A 506 -11.84 -6.43 -4.14
N ASN A 507 -11.41 -6.63 -2.88
CA ASN A 507 -10.71 -7.84 -2.47
C ASN A 507 -11.70 -8.85 -1.84
N MET A 508 -12.24 -9.69 -2.72
CA MET A 508 -13.22 -10.74 -2.38
C MET A 508 -12.62 -12.01 -1.75
N ASN A 509 -11.40 -11.96 -1.18
CA ASN A 509 -10.82 -13.12 -0.50
C ASN A 509 -11.31 -13.23 0.96
N LYS A 510 -12.32 -14.07 1.19
CA LYS A 510 -12.87 -14.32 2.53
C LYS A 510 -11.88 -14.85 3.58
N PHE A 511 -10.76 -15.44 3.15
CA PHE A 511 -9.72 -15.95 4.07
C PHE A 511 -8.64 -14.91 4.42
N LYS A 512 -8.80 -13.65 4.01
CA LYS A 512 -7.84 -12.56 4.30
C LYS A 512 -8.54 -11.29 4.82
N PRO A 513 -9.09 -11.29 6.05
CA PRO A 513 -9.52 -10.05 6.73
C PRO A 513 -8.35 -9.07 6.92
N GLY A 514 -8.64 -7.78 6.97
CA GLY A 514 -7.68 -6.68 7.00
C GLY A 514 -8.02 -5.57 6.01
N ASN A 515 -7.05 -4.69 5.75
CA ASN A 515 -7.08 -3.72 4.65
C ASN A 515 -6.31 -4.23 3.42
N THR A 516 -6.63 -3.72 2.23
CA THR A 516 -5.80 -3.87 1.03
C THR A 516 -4.51 -3.05 1.14
N ASP A 517 -3.50 -3.45 0.38
CA ASP A 517 -2.34 -2.62 0.07
C ASP A 517 -2.51 -2.05 -1.35
N PRO A 518 -3.00 -0.82 -1.53
CA PRO A 518 -3.20 -0.23 -2.85
C PRO A 518 -1.89 0.03 -3.62
N THR A 519 -0.73 0.01 -2.94
CA THR A 519 0.58 0.05 -3.62
C THR A 519 0.93 -1.28 -4.29
N ASN A 520 0.22 -2.36 -3.95
CA ASN A 520 0.36 -3.65 -4.61
C ASN A 520 -0.34 -3.64 -5.98
N LEU A 521 0.42 -3.91 -7.04
CA LEU A 521 -0.07 -3.94 -8.43
C LEU A 521 -1.30 -4.85 -8.62
N ARG A 522 -1.46 -5.94 -7.86
CA ARG A 522 -2.62 -6.84 -7.95
C ARG A 522 -3.91 -6.21 -7.40
N GLU A 523 -3.79 -5.33 -6.40
CA GLU A 523 -4.92 -4.55 -5.87
C GLU A 523 -5.19 -3.31 -6.73
N ALA A 524 -4.17 -2.56 -7.15
CA ALA A 524 -4.32 -1.44 -8.09
C ALA A 524 -4.99 -1.85 -9.42
N LEU A 525 -4.65 -3.03 -9.94
CA LEU A 525 -5.34 -3.61 -11.11
C LEU A 525 -6.79 -4.02 -10.82
N ARG A 526 -7.15 -4.37 -9.58
CA ARG A 526 -8.55 -4.62 -9.20
C ARG A 526 -9.34 -3.32 -9.12
N PHE A 527 -8.80 -2.28 -8.47
CA PHE A 527 -9.35 -0.92 -8.47
C PHE A 527 -9.67 -0.45 -9.90
N THR A 528 -8.69 -0.57 -10.81
CA THR A 528 -8.85 -0.19 -12.22
C THR A 528 -10.00 -0.93 -12.90
N LYS A 529 -10.17 -2.23 -12.63
CA LYS A 529 -11.22 -3.06 -13.24
C LYS A 529 -12.62 -2.73 -12.69
N THR A 530 -12.74 -2.55 -11.38
CA THR A 530 -13.99 -2.14 -10.73
C THR A 530 -14.42 -0.75 -11.20
N PHE A 531 -13.48 0.21 -11.22
CA PHE A 531 -13.72 1.55 -11.76
C PHE A 531 -14.22 1.51 -13.20
N ASN A 532 -13.56 0.74 -14.08
CA ASN A 532 -13.99 0.59 -15.46
C ASN A 532 -15.43 0.06 -15.61
N MET A 533 -15.84 -0.90 -14.77
CA MET A 533 -17.19 -1.48 -14.82
C MET A 533 -18.28 -0.50 -14.32
N GLU A 534 -17.96 0.36 -13.35
CA GLU A 534 -18.93 1.24 -12.69
C GLU A 534 -18.98 2.66 -13.28
N LYS A 535 -17.87 3.17 -13.83
CA LYS A 535 -17.72 4.58 -14.23
C LYS A 535 -18.70 5.04 -15.31
N GLY A 536 -19.19 4.13 -16.16
CA GLY A 536 -20.05 4.50 -17.30
C GLY A 536 -21.40 5.12 -16.90
N ILE A 537 -21.88 4.85 -15.67
CA ILE A 537 -23.03 5.56 -15.07
C ILE A 537 -22.78 7.07 -14.94
N LEU A 538 -21.51 7.50 -14.92
CA LEU A 538 -21.06 8.82 -14.50
C LEU A 538 -20.28 9.56 -15.59
N ASP A 539 -19.66 8.83 -16.52
CA ASP A 539 -18.68 9.34 -17.48
C ASP A 539 -19.29 10.40 -18.41
N ASP A 540 -20.45 10.13 -18.99
CA ASP A 540 -21.19 11.07 -19.85
C ASP A 540 -21.75 12.30 -19.11
N ALA A 541 -21.73 12.29 -17.76
CA ALA A 541 -22.34 13.33 -16.93
C ALA A 541 -21.32 14.30 -16.32
N ALA A 542 -20.09 13.85 -16.07
CA ALA A 542 -19.12 14.57 -15.24
C ALA A 542 -17.66 14.17 -15.50
N VAL A 543 -16.75 14.96 -14.94
CA VAL A 543 -15.34 14.60 -14.76
C VAL A 543 -15.19 13.74 -13.49
N ILE A 544 -14.55 12.56 -13.57
CA ILE A 544 -14.51 11.61 -12.44
C ILE A 544 -13.14 11.58 -11.76
N TYR A 545 -13.11 11.96 -10.47
CA TYR A 545 -11.99 11.74 -9.57
C TYR A 545 -12.25 10.49 -8.73
N SER A 546 -11.30 9.55 -8.68
CA SER A 546 -11.43 8.34 -7.87
C SER A 546 -10.11 7.95 -7.21
N PRO A 547 -9.99 7.96 -5.87
CA PRO A 547 -8.74 7.66 -5.17
C PRO A 547 -8.50 6.16 -5.02
N LEU A 548 -7.22 5.75 -5.00
CA LEU A 548 -6.81 4.50 -4.36
C LEU A 548 -6.89 4.67 -2.84
N TYR A 549 -7.25 3.62 -2.11
CA TYR A 549 -7.27 3.65 -0.63
C TYR A 549 -7.10 2.25 -0.02
N ARG A 550 -6.76 2.19 1.27
CA ARG A 550 -6.61 0.96 2.06
C ARG A 550 -7.98 0.35 2.39
N GLN A 551 -8.71 -0.12 1.38
CA GLN A 551 -10.03 -0.75 1.51
C GLN A 551 -10.05 -1.92 2.51
N THR A 552 -11.07 -1.98 3.37
CA THR A 552 -11.30 -3.18 4.18
C THR A 552 -11.73 -4.35 3.29
N THR A 553 -11.08 -5.52 3.40
CA THR A 553 -11.35 -6.70 2.57
C THR A 553 -12.63 -7.44 2.98
N ILE A 554 -13.22 -8.22 2.06
CA ILE A 554 -14.50 -8.91 2.31
C ILE A 554 -14.44 -9.88 3.51
N GLY A 555 -13.27 -10.47 3.80
CA GLY A 555 -13.11 -11.37 4.94
C GLY A 555 -13.38 -10.71 6.30
N SER A 556 -13.36 -9.38 6.35
CA SER A 556 -13.67 -8.59 7.55
C SER A 556 -15.17 -8.28 7.71
N PHE A 557 -16.00 -8.61 6.72
CA PHE A 557 -17.45 -8.41 6.73
C PHE A 557 -18.22 -9.65 7.21
N LEU A 558 -17.54 -10.75 7.56
CA LEU A 558 -18.19 -12.04 7.76
C LEU A 558 -18.51 -12.31 9.23
N GLY A 559 -19.75 -12.76 9.47
CA GLY A 559 -20.22 -13.28 10.75
C GLY A 559 -19.79 -14.73 11.00
N GLU A 560 -20.22 -15.28 12.13
CA GLU A 560 -19.90 -16.68 12.53
C GLU A 560 -20.52 -17.74 11.59
N ASP A 561 -21.57 -17.39 10.84
CA ASP A 561 -22.18 -18.22 9.79
C ASP A 561 -21.36 -18.23 8.48
N GLY A 562 -20.33 -17.40 8.37
CA GLY A 562 -19.52 -17.24 7.16
C GLY A 562 -20.19 -16.40 6.06
N LEU A 563 -21.30 -15.73 6.38
CA LEU A 563 -22.00 -14.79 5.50
C LEU A 563 -21.71 -13.34 5.91
N ILE A 564 -22.06 -12.38 5.05
CA ILE A 564 -21.92 -10.95 5.34
C ILE A 564 -22.85 -10.56 6.50
N ASP A 565 -22.26 -9.94 7.52
CA ASP A 565 -22.96 -9.29 8.62
C ASP A 565 -22.61 -7.79 8.60
N PHE A 566 -23.56 -6.98 8.12
CA PHE A 566 -23.44 -5.53 8.12
C PHE A 566 -23.78 -4.88 9.47
N ALA A 567 -24.41 -5.61 10.40
CA ALA A 567 -24.87 -5.08 11.67
C ALA A 567 -23.83 -5.26 12.80
N ASN A 568 -23.22 -6.44 12.91
CA ASN A 568 -22.28 -6.77 13.99
C ASN A 568 -20.84 -6.37 13.65
N VAL A 569 -20.57 -5.06 13.60
CA VAL A 569 -19.24 -4.49 13.34
C VAL A 569 -18.29 -4.78 14.52
N SER A 570 -17.36 -5.73 14.34
CA SER A 570 -16.32 -6.03 15.34
C SER A 570 -15.29 -4.90 15.48
N ASP A 571 -14.62 -4.79 16.64
CA ASP A 571 -13.55 -3.80 16.88
C ASP A 571 -12.45 -3.84 15.82
N ALA A 572 -12.07 -5.05 15.37
CA ALA A 572 -11.06 -5.22 14.32
C ALA A 572 -11.56 -4.70 12.97
N ARG A 573 -12.81 -5.01 12.61
CA ARG A 573 -13.45 -4.48 11.39
C ARG A 573 -13.55 -2.97 11.43
N LYS A 574 -13.98 -2.39 12.55
CA LYS A 574 -14.04 -0.94 12.73
C LYS A 574 -12.68 -0.28 12.53
N ALA A 575 -11.61 -0.83 13.11
CA ALA A 575 -10.26 -0.30 12.92
C ALA A 575 -9.80 -0.32 11.45
N TYR A 576 -10.22 -1.31 10.66
CA TYR A 576 -9.96 -1.34 9.23
C TYR A 576 -10.76 -0.27 8.47
N ASP A 577 -12.04 -0.09 8.79
CA ASP A 577 -12.89 0.92 8.14
C ASP A 577 -12.49 2.35 8.50
N ASP A 578 -11.99 2.58 9.72
CA ASP A 578 -11.48 3.89 10.15
C ASP A 578 -10.17 4.25 9.41
N ILE A 579 -9.33 3.26 9.05
CA ILE A 579 -8.17 3.41 8.16
C ILE A 579 -8.61 3.68 6.70
N ALA A 580 -9.63 2.97 6.22
CA ALA A 580 -10.20 3.20 4.90
C ALA A 580 -10.78 4.63 4.79
N TYR A 581 -11.42 5.11 5.85
CA TYR A 581 -11.94 6.48 5.93
C TYR A 581 -10.83 7.53 6.03
N GLU A 582 -9.74 7.28 6.78
CA GLU A 582 -8.59 8.19 6.83
C GLU A 582 -8.05 8.50 5.42
N ASP A 583 -7.85 7.48 4.60
CA ASP A 583 -7.40 7.64 3.21
C ASP A 583 -8.41 8.44 2.37
N ILE A 584 -9.71 8.07 2.38
CA ILE A 584 -10.74 8.78 1.61
C ILE A 584 -10.90 10.24 2.05
N ARG A 585 -10.81 10.50 3.36
CA ARG A 585 -10.83 11.83 3.96
C ARG A 585 -9.64 12.68 3.49
N ASN A 586 -8.44 12.09 3.42
CA ASN A 586 -7.24 12.76 2.93
C ASN A 586 -7.31 13.02 1.41
N ALA A 587 -7.85 12.08 0.63
CA ALA A 587 -8.12 12.26 -0.80
C ALA A 587 -9.12 13.39 -1.05
N TRP A 588 -10.22 13.40 -0.29
CA TRP A 588 -11.28 14.42 -0.37
C TRP A 588 -10.73 15.82 -0.10
N LEU A 589 -10.00 16.00 1.01
CA LEU A 589 -9.36 17.26 1.38
C LEU A 589 -8.34 17.71 0.33
N TYR A 590 -7.62 16.78 -0.32
CA TYR A 590 -6.70 17.11 -1.39
C TYR A 590 -7.44 17.53 -2.67
N TYR A 591 -8.49 16.81 -3.07
CA TYR A 591 -9.32 17.12 -4.23
C TYR A 591 -9.99 18.50 -4.10
N MET A 592 -10.67 18.78 -2.99
CA MET A 592 -11.35 20.06 -2.76
C MET A 592 -10.37 21.24 -2.82
N LYS A 593 -9.18 21.07 -2.24
CA LYS A 593 -8.17 22.13 -2.16
C LYS A 593 -7.42 22.39 -3.48
N ASN A 594 -7.16 21.36 -4.29
CA ASN A 594 -6.21 21.46 -5.42
C ASN A 594 -6.83 21.18 -6.80
N TYR A 595 -7.99 20.52 -6.88
CA TYR A 595 -8.55 20.03 -8.15
C TYR A 595 -9.96 20.52 -8.44
N ASN A 596 -10.86 20.59 -7.45
CA ASN A 596 -12.26 20.96 -7.67
C ASN A 596 -12.44 22.38 -8.26
N ASN A 597 -11.61 23.35 -7.84
CA ASN A 597 -11.62 24.73 -8.36
C ASN A 597 -13.00 25.43 -8.37
N GLY A 598 -13.91 25.06 -7.45
CA GLY A 598 -15.26 25.64 -7.34
C GLY A 598 -16.29 25.06 -8.31
N ARG A 599 -16.05 23.86 -8.86
CA ARG A 599 -17.01 23.13 -9.71
C ARG A 599 -18.07 22.41 -8.85
N PRO A 600 -19.34 22.34 -9.29
CA PRO A 600 -20.35 21.52 -8.63
C PRO A 600 -19.90 20.06 -8.55
N VAL A 601 -20.12 19.41 -7.42
CA VAL A 601 -19.65 18.05 -7.14
C VAL A 601 -20.77 17.11 -6.71
N VAL A 602 -20.80 15.93 -7.34
CA VAL A 602 -21.56 14.76 -6.91
C VAL A 602 -20.63 13.85 -6.11
N LEU A 603 -21.09 13.35 -4.97
CA LEU A 603 -20.41 12.21 -4.31
C LEU A 603 -21.05 10.91 -4.81
N PHE A 604 -20.24 9.92 -5.17
CA PHE A 604 -20.73 8.61 -5.59
C PHE A 604 -20.00 7.50 -4.85
N GLY A 605 -20.73 6.73 -4.05
CA GLY A 605 -20.20 5.64 -3.25
C GLY A 605 -21.12 4.42 -3.32
N TYR A 606 -20.52 3.27 -3.60
CA TYR A 606 -21.21 1.98 -3.62
C TYR A 606 -20.59 1.00 -2.61
N SER A 607 -21.44 0.27 -1.89
CA SER A 607 -21.08 -0.62 -0.77
C SER A 607 -20.22 0.09 0.28
N GLN A 608 -19.00 -0.39 0.52
CA GLN A 608 -18.02 0.28 1.39
C GLN A 608 -17.79 1.74 0.97
N GLY A 609 -17.72 2.05 -0.32
CA GLY A 609 -17.61 3.42 -0.81
C GLY A 609 -18.82 4.28 -0.43
N GLY A 610 -20.00 3.66 -0.30
CA GLY A 610 -21.21 4.30 0.24
C GLY A 610 -21.03 4.69 1.72
N ASP A 611 -20.49 3.82 2.56
CA ASP A 611 -20.14 4.19 3.96
C ASP A 611 -19.08 5.29 4.01
N MET A 612 -18.07 5.26 3.14
CA MET A 612 -17.06 6.32 3.07
C MET A 612 -17.67 7.68 2.66
N VAL A 613 -18.58 7.69 1.66
CA VAL A 613 -19.33 8.90 1.26
C VAL A 613 -20.26 9.37 2.38
N LYS A 614 -20.96 8.46 3.08
CA LYS A 614 -21.76 8.77 4.28
C LYS A 614 -20.91 9.52 5.30
N ARG A 615 -19.74 8.97 5.69
CA ARG A 615 -18.81 9.61 6.64
C ARG A 615 -18.30 10.97 6.17
N LEU A 616 -18.00 11.14 4.87
CA LEU A 616 -17.63 12.46 4.32
C LEU A 616 -18.76 13.48 4.49
N LEU A 617 -20.02 13.08 4.33
CA LEU A 617 -21.18 13.96 4.59
C LEU A 617 -21.39 14.23 6.09
N GLU A 618 -21.13 13.24 6.95
CA GLU A 618 -21.17 13.43 8.42
C GLU A 618 -20.15 14.50 8.88
N GLU A 619 -18.93 14.47 8.34
CA GLU A 619 -17.85 15.41 8.71
C GLU A 619 -17.94 16.76 7.97
N PHE A 620 -18.12 16.76 6.65
CA PHE A 620 -18.01 17.96 5.80
C PHE A 620 -19.34 18.49 5.27
N GLY A 621 -20.45 17.75 5.39
CA GLY A 621 -21.75 18.11 4.80
C GLY A 621 -22.41 19.40 5.33
N ASN A 622 -21.84 20.02 6.36
CA ASN A 622 -22.26 21.33 6.88
C ASN A 622 -21.18 22.42 6.75
N ASP A 623 -20.06 22.12 6.06
CA ASP A 623 -19.07 23.13 5.67
C ASP A 623 -19.67 24.07 4.61
N SER A 624 -19.51 25.38 4.81
CA SER A 624 -19.99 26.39 3.86
C SER A 624 -19.34 26.30 2.48
N GLU A 625 -18.07 25.91 2.38
CA GLU A 625 -17.37 25.85 1.08
C GLU A 625 -17.81 24.64 0.24
N PHE A 626 -18.12 23.51 0.89
CA PHE A 626 -18.65 22.33 0.20
C PHE A 626 -20.15 22.45 -0.11
N LYS A 627 -20.93 23.00 0.82
CA LYS A 627 -22.41 23.04 0.72
C LYS A 627 -22.93 23.78 -0.51
N ASP A 628 -22.28 24.86 -0.91
CA ASP A 628 -22.66 25.64 -2.09
C ASP A 628 -22.19 24.98 -3.41
N LEU A 629 -21.51 23.82 -3.34
CA LEU A 629 -21.07 22.99 -4.47
C LEU A 629 -21.75 21.61 -4.50
N PHE A 630 -22.46 21.20 -3.43
CA PHE A 630 -22.96 19.85 -3.24
C PHE A 630 -24.22 19.55 -4.06
N VAL A 631 -24.05 18.88 -5.21
CA VAL A 631 -25.14 18.50 -6.12
C VAL A 631 -26.03 17.44 -5.48
N CYS A 632 -25.46 16.28 -5.15
CA CYS A 632 -26.10 15.18 -4.43
C CYS A 632 -25.06 14.10 -4.05
N ALA A 633 -25.47 13.14 -3.21
CA ALA A 633 -24.67 11.97 -2.88
C ALA A 633 -25.42 10.67 -3.20
N TYR A 634 -24.81 9.80 -3.98
CA TYR A 634 -25.23 8.41 -4.12
C TYR A 634 -24.51 7.57 -3.07
N VAL A 635 -25.29 6.93 -2.19
CA VAL A 635 -24.85 6.05 -1.10
C VAL A 635 -25.62 4.74 -1.28
N ILE A 636 -25.16 3.92 -2.22
CA ILE A 636 -25.86 2.69 -2.65
C ILE A 636 -25.16 1.49 -2.00
N GLY A 637 -25.89 0.43 -1.62
CA GLY A 637 -25.27 -0.72 -0.93
C GLY A 637 -24.79 -0.41 0.50
N SER A 638 -25.26 0.70 1.10
CA SER A 638 -24.97 1.09 2.49
C SER A 638 -26.17 1.84 3.06
N SER A 639 -26.64 1.47 4.25
CA SER A 639 -27.91 1.94 4.79
C SER A 639 -27.82 3.30 5.48
N ILE A 640 -28.83 4.14 5.22
CA ILE A 640 -29.12 5.36 5.98
C ILE A 640 -30.35 5.10 6.86
N TYR A 641 -30.29 5.52 8.12
CA TYR A 641 -31.34 5.36 9.13
C TYR A 641 -31.85 6.72 9.63
N GLU A 642 -33.03 6.75 10.26
CA GLU A 642 -33.54 7.99 10.89
C GLU A 642 -32.59 8.50 11.99
N GLU A 643 -31.86 7.60 12.65
CA GLU A 643 -30.84 7.93 13.67
C GLU A 643 -29.66 8.72 13.10
N ASP A 644 -29.25 8.44 11.86
CA ASP A 644 -28.19 9.20 11.17
C ASP A 644 -28.63 10.66 10.94
N LEU A 645 -29.86 10.86 10.47
CA LEU A 645 -30.42 12.18 10.21
C LEU A 645 -30.69 12.95 11.51
N ALA A 646 -31.09 12.26 12.58
CA ALA A 646 -31.26 12.84 13.91
C ALA A 646 -29.92 13.29 14.52
N LYS A 647 -28.84 12.52 14.28
CA LYS A 647 -27.46 12.84 14.70
C LYS A 647 -26.83 13.96 13.85
N TYR A 648 -27.17 14.04 12.56
CA TYR A 648 -26.62 15.01 11.61
C TYR A 648 -27.73 15.75 10.82
N PRO A 649 -28.40 16.76 11.42
CA PRO A 649 -29.59 17.40 10.83
C PRO A 649 -29.36 18.21 9.54
N HIS A 650 -28.12 18.31 9.06
CA HIS A 650 -27.81 18.86 7.73
C HIS A 650 -28.03 17.84 6.61
N LEU A 651 -27.99 16.53 6.92
CA LEU A 651 -28.24 15.44 5.98
C LEU A 651 -29.72 15.33 5.64
N LYS A 652 -30.03 14.99 4.38
CA LYS A 652 -31.40 14.88 3.86
C LYS A 652 -31.48 13.77 2.82
N MET A 653 -32.53 12.96 2.90
CA MET A 653 -32.87 11.99 1.85
C MET A 653 -33.65 12.66 0.72
N ALA A 654 -33.33 12.30 -0.52
CA ALA A 654 -34.07 12.74 -1.71
C ALA A 654 -35.54 12.29 -1.64
N GLN A 655 -36.46 13.15 -2.09
CA GLN A 655 -37.90 12.88 -2.20
C GLN A 655 -38.39 12.88 -3.67
N GLY A 656 -37.49 13.22 -4.62
CA GLY A 656 -37.77 13.25 -6.05
C GLY A 656 -36.53 13.14 -6.96
N GLU A 657 -36.78 13.04 -8.26
CA GLU A 657 -35.79 12.86 -9.33
C GLU A 657 -34.79 14.03 -9.43
N LYS A 658 -35.27 15.24 -9.11
CA LYS A 658 -34.61 16.54 -9.31
C LYS A 658 -33.91 17.11 -8.08
N ASP A 659 -34.22 16.60 -6.89
CA ASP A 659 -33.78 17.18 -5.62
C ASP A 659 -32.25 17.25 -5.53
N THR A 660 -31.71 18.40 -5.11
CA THR A 660 -30.27 18.64 -4.92
C THR A 660 -29.94 18.88 -3.44
N GLY A 661 -28.67 18.74 -3.07
CA GLY A 661 -28.21 18.78 -1.67
C GLY A 661 -28.73 17.61 -0.83
N VAL A 662 -28.90 16.44 -1.45
CA VAL A 662 -29.57 15.25 -0.87
C VAL A 662 -28.81 13.94 -1.10
N ILE A 663 -29.12 12.95 -0.28
CA ILE A 663 -28.65 11.57 -0.33
C ILE A 663 -29.65 10.69 -1.09
N ILE A 664 -29.10 9.79 -1.92
CA ILE A 664 -29.80 8.74 -2.66
C ILE A 664 -29.25 7.40 -2.16
N SER A 665 -30.09 6.65 -1.45
CA SER A 665 -29.80 5.31 -0.96
C SER A 665 -30.88 4.34 -1.43
N PHE A 666 -30.46 3.09 -1.64
CA PHE A 666 -31.29 1.89 -1.69
C PHE A 666 -30.38 0.66 -1.58
N ASN A 667 -30.97 -0.48 -1.24
CA ASN A 667 -30.37 -1.80 -1.34
C ASN A 667 -31.42 -2.75 -1.92
N ALA A 668 -31.12 -3.38 -3.06
CA ALA A 668 -32.05 -4.24 -3.79
C ALA A 668 -32.18 -5.64 -3.15
N VAL A 669 -33.42 -6.14 -3.02
CA VAL A 669 -33.71 -7.46 -2.44
C VAL A 669 -34.84 -8.18 -3.16
N ASP A 670 -34.88 -9.50 -3.03
CA ASP A 670 -36.01 -10.36 -3.39
C ASP A 670 -37.14 -10.23 -2.36
N ALA A 671 -38.40 -10.28 -2.79
CA ALA A 671 -39.58 -10.28 -1.91
C ALA A 671 -39.65 -11.46 -0.92
N ARG A 672 -38.84 -12.50 -1.14
CA ARG A 672 -38.67 -13.68 -0.27
C ARG A 672 -37.66 -13.47 0.86
N MET A 673 -36.85 -12.39 0.84
CA MET A 673 -35.83 -12.16 1.86
C MET A 673 -36.46 -11.72 3.20
N GLU A 674 -35.91 -12.20 4.32
CA GLU A 674 -36.36 -11.77 5.65
C GLU A 674 -36.05 -10.28 5.87
N SER A 675 -37.02 -9.55 6.42
CA SER A 675 -36.87 -8.13 6.73
C SER A 675 -35.98 -7.93 7.97
N PRO A 676 -35.00 -7.02 7.95
CA PRO A 676 -34.24 -6.64 9.15
C PRO A 676 -35.10 -5.89 10.16
N ASP A 677 -34.76 -5.99 11.45
CA ASP A 677 -35.45 -5.30 12.55
C ASP A 677 -35.37 -3.77 12.46
N VAL A 678 -34.37 -3.22 11.76
CA VAL A 678 -34.12 -1.77 11.63
C VAL A 678 -34.49 -1.30 10.23
N LYS A 679 -35.43 -0.34 10.17
CA LYS A 679 -35.90 0.27 8.93
C LYS A 679 -34.90 1.26 8.34
N GLU A 680 -34.48 1.05 7.09
CA GLU A 680 -33.64 1.99 6.36
C GLU A 680 -34.45 3.02 5.54
N LEU A 681 -33.76 4.04 5.04
CA LEU A 681 -34.30 5.09 4.20
C LEU A 681 -33.81 4.91 2.75
N SER A 682 -34.77 4.70 1.85
CA SER A 682 -34.53 4.42 0.43
C SER A 682 -35.32 5.35 -0.49
N ILE A 683 -34.85 5.50 -1.73
CA ILE A 683 -35.60 6.08 -2.85
C ILE A 683 -35.55 5.12 -4.06
N ASN A 684 -36.72 4.81 -4.63
CA ASN A 684 -36.85 3.86 -5.73
C ASN A 684 -36.35 4.48 -7.05
N PRO A 685 -35.28 3.96 -7.69
CA PRO A 685 -34.68 4.54 -8.90
C PRO A 685 -35.57 4.45 -10.15
N LEU A 686 -36.66 3.68 -10.10
CA LEU A 686 -37.60 3.53 -11.23
C LEU A 686 -38.70 4.60 -11.26
N ASN A 687 -39.02 5.24 -10.12
CA ASN A 687 -40.07 6.28 -10.05
C ASN A 687 -39.72 7.50 -9.18
N TRP A 688 -38.56 7.49 -8.53
CA TRP A 688 -38.06 8.50 -7.60
C TRP A 688 -39.06 8.81 -6.47
N LYS A 689 -39.57 7.75 -5.84
CA LYS A 689 -40.42 7.79 -4.64
C LYS A 689 -39.77 7.13 -3.45
N THR A 690 -40.09 7.67 -2.28
CA THR A 690 -39.67 7.23 -0.93
C THR A 690 -40.78 6.46 -0.19
N ASP A 691 -41.93 6.26 -0.85
CA ASP A 691 -43.07 5.48 -0.36
C ASP A 691 -43.18 4.14 -1.11
N SER A 692 -44.13 3.30 -0.70
CA SER A 692 -44.37 1.97 -1.29
C SER A 692 -45.09 2.00 -2.65
N THR A 693 -45.12 3.13 -3.37
CA THR A 693 -45.66 3.19 -4.74
C THR A 693 -44.84 2.28 -5.67
N PRO A 694 -45.44 1.23 -6.25
CA PRO A 694 -44.72 0.32 -7.14
C PRO A 694 -44.41 0.96 -8.49
N ALA A 695 -43.26 0.60 -9.04
CA ALA A 695 -42.84 0.91 -10.40
C ALA A 695 -42.77 -0.37 -11.22
N ALA A 696 -43.68 -0.53 -12.18
CA ALA A 696 -43.68 -1.69 -13.07
C ALA A 696 -42.46 -1.68 -14.00
N ALA A 697 -41.98 -2.86 -14.41
CA ALA A 697 -40.72 -3.07 -15.11
C ALA A 697 -40.42 -2.13 -16.30
N LYS A 698 -41.44 -1.66 -17.04
CA LYS A 698 -41.32 -0.62 -18.09
C LYS A 698 -40.67 0.70 -17.62
N LYS A 699 -40.50 0.92 -16.32
CA LYS A 699 -39.78 2.06 -15.72
C LYS A 699 -38.28 1.85 -15.57
N ASN A 700 -37.79 0.62 -15.68
CA ASN A 700 -36.39 0.31 -15.82
C ASN A 700 -35.96 0.59 -17.27
N LEU A 701 -35.06 1.55 -17.43
CA LEU A 701 -34.59 2.04 -18.73
C LEU A 701 -33.60 1.06 -19.38
N GLY A 702 -32.87 0.29 -18.57
CA GLY A 702 -31.85 -0.66 -18.99
C GLY A 702 -31.05 -1.16 -17.79
N MET A 703 -31.12 -2.47 -17.53
CA MET A 703 -30.06 -3.17 -16.82
C MET A 703 -28.87 -3.28 -17.76
N VAL A 704 -27.68 -2.85 -17.35
CA VAL A 704 -26.46 -2.97 -18.16
C VAL A 704 -25.45 -3.85 -17.43
N THR A 705 -24.71 -4.66 -18.19
CA THR A 705 -23.48 -5.31 -17.71
C THR A 705 -22.29 -4.77 -18.51
N ALA A 706 -21.14 -4.64 -17.85
CA ALA A 706 -19.88 -4.27 -18.50
C ALA A 706 -18.77 -5.25 -18.11
N ASN A 707 -17.82 -5.47 -19.00
CA ASN A 707 -16.61 -6.24 -18.72
C ASN A 707 -15.56 -5.38 -17.99
N THR A 708 -14.44 -6.00 -17.59
CA THR A 708 -13.38 -5.35 -16.81
C THR A 708 -12.60 -4.23 -17.53
N TRP A 709 -12.93 -3.95 -18.79
CA TRP A 709 -12.42 -2.81 -19.56
C TRP A 709 -13.45 -1.67 -19.70
N GLY A 710 -14.64 -1.82 -19.11
CA GLY A 710 -15.72 -0.83 -19.17
C GLY A 710 -16.49 -0.84 -20.49
N VAL A 711 -16.35 -1.91 -21.29
CA VAL A 711 -17.16 -2.09 -22.49
C VAL A 711 -18.43 -2.84 -22.09
N GLU A 712 -19.59 -2.25 -22.43
CA GLU A 712 -20.91 -2.85 -22.23
C GLU A 712 -20.99 -4.21 -22.94
N THR A 713 -21.44 -5.23 -22.22
CA THR A 713 -21.56 -6.62 -22.69
C THR A 713 -23.01 -7.07 -22.89
N SER A 714 -23.96 -6.45 -22.19
CA SER A 714 -25.39 -6.59 -22.46
C SER A 714 -26.17 -5.39 -21.92
N GLU A 715 -27.29 -5.08 -22.56
CA GLU A 715 -28.30 -4.16 -22.05
C GLU A 715 -29.69 -4.80 -22.19
N THR A 716 -30.43 -4.85 -21.08
CA THR A 716 -31.79 -5.40 -21.01
C THR A 716 -32.77 -4.31 -20.58
N PRO A 717 -33.50 -3.67 -21.50
CA PRO A 717 -34.52 -2.68 -21.16
C PRO A 717 -35.71 -3.35 -20.47
N ALA A 718 -36.35 -2.63 -19.54
CA ALA A 718 -37.47 -3.12 -18.74
C ALA A 718 -37.17 -4.42 -17.95
N TYR A 719 -35.94 -4.58 -17.46
CA TYR A 719 -35.46 -5.80 -16.79
C TYR A 719 -36.25 -6.21 -15.54
N CYS A 720 -36.57 -5.26 -14.67
CA CYS A 720 -37.28 -5.51 -13.41
C CYS A 720 -38.13 -4.30 -13.00
N GLY A 721 -39.22 -4.56 -12.27
CA GLY A 721 -39.92 -3.54 -11.48
C GLY A 721 -39.35 -3.43 -10.07
N ALA A 722 -39.87 -2.49 -9.27
CA ALA A 722 -39.49 -2.34 -7.87
C ALA A 722 -40.51 -1.55 -7.03
N TYR A 723 -40.54 -1.81 -5.72
CA TYR A 723 -41.22 -0.98 -4.71
C TYR A 723 -40.40 -0.92 -3.42
N ILE A 724 -40.61 0.11 -2.58
CA ILE A 724 -40.01 0.14 -1.24
C ILE A 724 -40.94 -0.60 -0.29
N ASP A 725 -40.41 -1.59 0.44
CA ASP A 725 -41.18 -2.21 1.52
C ASP A 725 -41.37 -1.22 2.68
N SER A 726 -42.62 -1.14 3.16
CA SER A 726 -43.02 -0.19 4.20
C SER A 726 -42.45 -0.49 5.59
N ALA A 727 -42.10 -1.75 5.88
CA ALA A 727 -41.58 -2.18 7.18
C ALA A 727 -40.05 -2.02 7.25
N SER A 728 -39.32 -2.65 6.34
CA SER A 728 -37.84 -2.67 6.29
C SER A 728 -37.22 -1.45 5.61
N GLY A 729 -37.95 -0.77 4.71
CA GLY A 729 -37.40 0.28 3.87
C GLY A 729 -36.51 -0.20 2.71
N LYS A 730 -36.34 -1.53 2.54
CA LYS A 730 -35.57 -2.14 1.45
C LYS A 730 -36.25 -1.93 0.10
N LEU A 731 -35.47 -1.93 -0.98
CA LEU A 731 -35.98 -1.85 -2.35
C LEU A 731 -36.27 -3.26 -2.87
N VAL A 732 -37.53 -3.68 -2.78
CA VAL A 732 -37.97 -5.00 -3.24
C VAL A 732 -38.11 -4.99 -4.76
N VAL A 733 -37.38 -5.89 -5.43
CA VAL A 733 -37.38 -6.05 -6.90
C VAL A 733 -38.54 -6.97 -7.33
N THR A 734 -39.19 -6.65 -8.45
CA THR A 734 -40.32 -7.38 -9.02
C THR A 734 -40.10 -7.74 -10.50
N ASP A 735 -40.99 -8.57 -11.05
CA ASP A 735 -41.04 -8.95 -12.47
C ASP A 735 -39.83 -9.80 -12.97
N ILE A 736 -39.06 -10.35 -12.04
CA ILE A 736 -37.85 -11.17 -12.26
C ILE A 736 -38.12 -12.69 -12.28
N GLU A 737 -39.27 -13.11 -12.81
CA GLU A 737 -39.62 -14.55 -12.90
C GLU A 737 -38.58 -15.33 -13.72
N GLY A 738 -38.15 -16.49 -13.21
CA GLY A 738 -37.08 -17.31 -13.81
C GLY A 738 -35.65 -16.93 -13.40
N GLN A 739 -35.43 -15.79 -12.73
CA GLN A 739 -34.11 -15.36 -12.24
C GLN A 739 -33.70 -16.03 -10.91
N ASP A 740 -34.08 -17.29 -10.69
CA ASP A 740 -33.72 -18.01 -9.44
C ASP A 740 -32.20 -18.24 -9.32
N GLU A 741 -31.44 -18.14 -10.42
CA GLU A 741 -29.96 -18.10 -10.38
C GLU A 741 -29.42 -16.83 -9.72
N LEU A 742 -30.11 -15.68 -9.80
CA LEU A 742 -29.75 -14.49 -9.03
C LEU A 742 -30.15 -14.61 -7.55
N TYR A 743 -31.32 -15.20 -7.27
CA TYR A 743 -31.76 -15.47 -5.89
C TYR A 743 -30.82 -16.46 -5.15
N ASN A 744 -30.22 -17.40 -5.90
CA ASN A 744 -29.28 -18.39 -5.40
C ASN A 744 -27.82 -18.11 -5.80
N ALA A 745 -27.48 -16.91 -6.27
CA ALA A 745 -26.16 -16.60 -6.84
C ALA A 745 -25.04 -16.94 -5.85
N ASP A 746 -24.21 -17.93 -6.19
CA ASP A 746 -23.24 -18.52 -5.25
C ASP A 746 -21.96 -17.67 -5.11
N ASN A 747 -22.16 -16.41 -4.75
CA ASN A 747 -21.13 -15.49 -4.28
C ASN A 747 -20.49 -15.96 -2.96
N GLY A 748 -21.07 -16.97 -2.31
CA GLY A 748 -20.50 -17.68 -1.15
C GLY A 748 -20.26 -16.82 0.10
N VAL A 749 -20.89 -15.63 0.18
CA VAL A 749 -20.85 -14.69 1.32
C VAL A 749 -22.16 -13.91 1.51
N PHE A 750 -22.87 -13.49 0.45
CA PHE A 750 -24.15 -12.77 0.59
C PHE A 750 -25.30 -13.72 0.94
N ARG A 751 -26.38 -13.19 1.52
CA ARG A 751 -27.59 -13.96 1.87
C ARG A 751 -28.46 -14.20 0.63
N LYS A 752 -29.27 -15.27 0.63
CA LYS A 752 -30.15 -15.57 -0.52
C LYS A 752 -31.24 -14.50 -0.65
N GLY A 753 -31.43 -14.01 -1.88
CA GLY A 753 -32.31 -12.87 -2.15
C GLY A 753 -31.72 -11.50 -1.82
N ASP A 754 -30.47 -11.41 -1.38
CA ASP A 754 -29.72 -10.16 -1.32
C ASP A 754 -29.13 -9.85 -2.70
N TYR A 755 -29.56 -8.76 -3.34
CA TYR A 755 -29.10 -8.36 -4.68
C TYR A 755 -28.02 -7.29 -4.65
N HIS A 756 -27.36 -7.07 -3.50
CA HIS A 756 -26.26 -6.12 -3.32
C HIS A 756 -25.29 -6.05 -4.50
N THR A 757 -24.77 -7.19 -4.98
CA THR A 757 -23.79 -7.25 -6.10
C THR A 757 -24.36 -6.86 -7.49
N ALA A 758 -25.65 -6.54 -7.58
CA ALA A 758 -26.34 -6.18 -8.80
C ALA A 758 -27.05 -4.81 -8.73
N ASP A 759 -27.03 -4.11 -7.58
CA ASP A 759 -27.68 -2.80 -7.37
C ASP A 759 -27.42 -1.80 -8.53
N LEU A 760 -26.15 -1.58 -8.87
CA LEU A 760 -25.76 -0.64 -9.93
C LEU A 760 -26.17 -1.14 -11.31
N ASN A 761 -26.00 -2.44 -11.57
CA ASN A 761 -26.28 -3.04 -12.88
C ASN A 761 -27.79 -3.03 -13.19
N MET A 762 -28.64 -3.41 -12.23
CA MET A 762 -30.10 -3.48 -12.41
C MET A 762 -30.72 -2.11 -12.78
N PHE A 763 -30.15 -1.02 -12.28
CA PHE A 763 -30.70 0.33 -12.43
C PHE A 763 -29.78 1.29 -13.22
N TYR A 764 -28.80 0.76 -13.96
CA TYR A 764 -27.73 1.51 -14.61
C TYR A 764 -28.21 2.75 -15.38
N ARG A 765 -29.07 2.56 -16.41
CA ARG A 765 -29.59 3.68 -17.22
C ARG A 765 -30.52 4.62 -16.44
N ASN A 766 -31.12 4.15 -15.35
CA ASN A 766 -31.90 5.01 -14.45
C ASN A 766 -30.99 5.93 -13.63
N LEU A 767 -29.87 5.42 -13.12
CA LEU A 767 -28.85 6.19 -12.39
C LEU A 767 -28.14 7.19 -13.30
N GLU A 768 -27.69 6.74 -14.47
CA GLU A 768 -27.00 7.52 -15.52
C GLU A 768 -27.80 8.76 -15.95
N LYS A 769 -29.06 8.57 -16.36
CA LYS A 769 -29.98 9.69 -16.66
C LYS A 769 -30.20 10.61 -15.46
N ASN A 770 -30.19 10.06 -14.25
CA ASN A 770 -30.55 10.79 -13.04
C ASN A 770 -29.40 11.66 -12.49
N VAL A 771 -28.14 11.22 -12.58
CA VAL A 771 -27.00 12.07 -12.24
C VAL A 771 -26.90 13.28 -13.18
N GLN A 772 -27.10 13.06 -14.50
CA GLN A 772 -27.26 14.15 -15.48
C GLN A 772 -28.42 15.10 -15.12
N THR A 773 -29.54 14.55 -14.63
CA THR A 773 -30.73 15.35 -14.25
C THR A 773 -30.46 16.23 -13.03
N ARG A 774 -29.76 15.74 -11.99
CA ARG A 774 -29.43 16.54 -10.80
C ARG A 774 -28.32 17.56 -11.06
N ILE A 775 -27.28 17.19 -11.80
CA ILE A 775 -26.24 18.13 -12.25
C ILE A 775 -26.87 19.30 -13.01
N LYS A 776 -27.91 19.03 -13.81
CA LYS A 776 -28.67 20.05 -14.53
C LYS A 776 -29.61 20.89 -13.64
N GLU A 777 -30.26 20.32 -12.64
CA GLU A 777 -31.15 21.08 -11.73
C GLU A 777 -30.37 21.93 -10.70
N PHE A 778 -29.07 21.67 -10.53
CA PHE A 778 -28.18 22.47 -9.68
C PHE A 778 -27.76 23.81 -10.32
N ARG A 779 -28.07 24.05 -11.61
CA ARG A 779 -27.70 25.26 -12.37
C ARG A 779 -28.91 26.07 -12.81
#